data_AF-A0A3Q9ET13-F1
#
_entry.id   AF-A0A3Q9ET13-F1
#
_cell.length_a   1.000
_cell.length_b   1.000
_cell.length_c   1.000
_cell.angle_alpha   90.00
_cell.angle_beta   90.00
_cell.angle_gamma   90.00
#
_symmetry.space_group_name_H-M   'P 1'
#
loop_
_entity.id
_entity.type
_entity.pdbx_description
1 polymer ?
#
loop_
_entity_poly.entity_id
_entity_poly.type
_entity_poly.pdbx_seq_one_letter_code
_entity_poly.pdbx_strand_id
1 'polypeptide(L)'
;MAADTLKSTTGASGASGLRRLLLDNGALTALIVLVIAMSALSGDFMTTDNLLNVGVQAAVTAILAFGVTFVIVSAGIDLSVGSVAALSATVLAWSATSEGVPVFLAVLLAIATGIACGLVNGFLVSYGKLPPFIATLAMLSVARGLSLVISQGSPIAFPDSVSHLGDTLGGWLPVPVLVMVGMGLITAFVLGRTYIGRSMYAIGGNEEAARLSGLRVKKQKLAIYAFSGLFAAAAGIVLAARLSSAQPQAAQGYELDAIAAVVIGGASLAGGTGKASGTLIGALILAVLRNGLNLLSVSAFWQQVVIGVVIALAVLLDTVRRKAGATPVAAGTSQGGKGRQAATYLLAAVVAAAVVGATSLLHSGSSEAKSQKIGLSLSTLNNPFFVSIRAGAQEEAQKLGVDLTVTDAQNDASQQANQLQNFTSEGLGTIIVNPVDSDAVTPAAMGVNKSGIPLVAVDRAVNNAATAALVASDNVTGGKLAAKALAEKLGGKGTIVILQGQAGTSASRERGAGFAEGLKDYPGIKVVAKQPADWDRTKGLDVMTNLLQANPDIDGVFAENDEMALGAIKALGSKAGTSVQVIGFDGTADGLKAVKAGTLFASVAQQPTQLGRIAVQNAVKAAQGDKVAKSVMVPVKVVTEENVAGFAG
;
A
#
# COMPACT_ATOMS: atom_id res chain seq x y z
N MET A 1 -9.47 -60.83 30.41
CA MET A 1 -10.88 -61.24 30.21
C MET A 1 -11.55 -60.19 29.34
N ALA A 2 -12.23 -60.69 28.31
CA ALA A 2 -13.28 -60.08 27.47
C ALA A 2 -13.04 -58.68 26.85
N ALA A 3 -12.88 -58.72 25.53
CA ALA A 3 -13.08 -57.62 24.60
C ALA A 3 -14.53 -57.11 24.64
N ASP A 4 -14.71 -55.81 24.44
CA ASP A 4 -15.97 -55.27 23.96
C ASP A 4 -15.72 -54.51 22.65
N THR A 5 -16.00 -55.23 21.58
CA THR A 5 -15.99 -54.81 20.19
C THR A 5 -17.26 -54.03 19.88
N LEU A 6 -17.13 -52.74 19.58
CA LEU A 6 -18.10 -52.06 18.72
C LEU A 6 -17.38 -51.48 17.51
N LYS A 7 -17.29 -52.34 16.48
CA LYS A 7 -17.19 -51.92 15.08
C LYS A 7 -18.42 -51.07 14.76
N SER A 8 -18.23 -49.76 14.65
CA SER A 8 -19.13 -48.88 13.91
C SER A 8 -18.67 -48.83 12.45
N THR A 9 -19.03 -49.84 11.67
CA THR A 9 -19.03 -49.77 10.20
C THR A 9 -20.37 -49.20 9.75
N THR A 10 -20.38 -47.93 9.35
CA THR A 10 -21.36 -47.41 8.39
C THR A 10 -20.66 -46.44 7.44
N GLY A 11 -20.52 -46.88 6.20
CA GLY A 11 -20.13 -46.03 5.08
C GLY A 11 -21.27 -45.11 4.64
N ALA A 12 -20.89 -44.15 3.78
CA ALA A 12 -21.71 -43.23 2.99
C ALA A 12 -22.22 -41.95 3.69
N SER A 13 -21.42 -40.89 3.62
CA SER A 13 -21.68 -39.76 2.69
C SER A 13 -20.59 -38.70 2.85
N GLY A 14 -19.86 -38.41 1.76
CA GLY A 14 -18.86 -37.32 1.73
C GLY A 14 -19.45 -35.94 2.09
N ALA A 15 -20.77 -35.80 2.03
CA ALA A 15 -21.52 -34.62 2.46
C ALA A 15 -21.47 -34.37 3.98
N SER A 16 -21.28 -35.38 4.84
CA SER A 16 -21.26 -35.21 6.30
C SER A 16 -19.92 -34.66 6.83
N GLY A 17 -18.80 -35.02 6.20
CA GLY A 17 -17.47 -34.52 6.54
C GLY A 17 -17.27 -33.06 6.11
N LEU A 18 -17.71 -32.71 4.90
CA LEU A 18 -17.66 -31.33 4.40
C LEU A 18 -18.56 -30.40 5.22
N ARG A 19 -19.78 -30.83 5.55
CA ARG A 19 -20.70 -30.06 6.41
C ARG A 19 -20.10 -29.83 7.80
N ARG A 20 -19.44 -30.84 8.39
CA ARG A 20 -18.80 -30.70 9.71
C ARG A 20 -17.57 -29.79 9.65
N LEU A 21 -16.71 -29.93 8.63
CA LEU A 21 -15.54 -29.08 8.41
C LEU A 21 -15.92 -27.59 8.25
N LEU A 22 -16.99 -27.30 7.51
CA LEU A 22 -17.52 -25.94 7.30
C LEU A 22 -18.13 -25.37 8.59
N LEU A 23 -19.01 -26.14 9.25
CA LEU A 23 -19.69 -25.70 10.47
C LEU A 23 -18.74 -25.50 11.67
N ASP A 24 -17.61 -26.22 11.71
CA ASP A 24 -16.64 -26.13 12.79
C ASP A 24 -15.59 -25.02 12.56
N ASN A 25 -15.45 -24.49 11.33
CA ASN A 25 -14.48 -23.46 10.97
C ASN A 25 -15.16 -22.19 10.42
N GLY A 26 -15.53 -21.30 11.34
CA GLY A 26 -16.32 -20.12 11.01
C GLY A 26 -15.63 -19.14 10.05
N ALA A 27 -14.31 -19.01 10.11
CA ALA A 27 -13.55 -18.20 9.16
C ALA A 27 -13.61 -18.80 7.74
N LEU A 28 -13.48 -20.12 7.60
CA LEU A 28 -13.57 -20.78 6.30
C LEU A 28 -14.96 -20.62 5.68
N THR A 29 -16.01 -20.73 6.50
CA THR A 29 -17.39 -20.49 6.05
C THR A 29 -17.56 -19.04 5.58
N ALA A 30 -17.05 -18.06 6.32
CA ALA A 30 -17.10 -16.65 5.90
C ALA A 30 -16.38 -16.42 4.57
N LEU A 31 -15.19 -17.01 4.38
CA LEU A 31 -14.45 -16.93 3.11
C LEU A 31 -15.26 -17.51 1.94
N ILE A 32 -15.87 -18.68 2.11
CA ILE A 32 -16.67 -19.32 1.04
C ILE A 32 -17.88 -18.48 0.69
N VAL A 33 -18.61 -17.96 1.69
CA VAL A 33 -19.75 -17.07 1.46
C VAL A 33 -19.31 -15.81 0.71
N LEU A 34 -18.20 -15.21 1.11
CA LEU A 34 -17.65 -14.03 0.45
C LEU A 34 -17.26 -14.34 -1.01
N VAL A 35 -16.61 -15.46 -1.28
CA VAL A 35 -16.25 -15.90 -2.64
C VAL A 35 -17.49 -16.10 -3.51
N ILE A 36 -18.54 -16.76 -2.98
CA ILE A 36 -19.80 -16.95 -3.70
C ILE A 36 -20.47 -15.59 -3.98
N ALA A 37 -20.49 -14.69 -2.99
CA ALA A 37 -21.06 -13.36 -3.16
C ALA A 37 -20.31 -12.54 -4.21
N MET A 38 -18.97 -12.53 -4.20
CA MET A 38 -18.18 -11.82 -5.21
C MET A 38 -18.40 -12.41 -6.60
N SER A 39 -18.48 -13.74 -6.71
CA SER A 39 -18.75 -14.44 -7.98
C SER A 39 -20.12 -14.10 -8.56
N ALA A 40 -21.12 -13.88 -7.70
CA ALA A 40 -22.46 -13.50 -8.13
C ALA A 40 -22.56 -12.02 -8.54
N LEU A 41 -21.68 -11.16 -8.00
CA LEU A 41 -21.71 -9.72 -8.25
C LEU A 41 -20.78 -9.28 -9.39
N SER A 42 -19.78 -10.09 -9.75
CA SER A 42 -18.85 -9.80 -10.84
C SER A 42 -18.60 -11.06 -11.68
N GLY A 43 -18.83 -10.95 -12.99
CA GLY A 43 -18.56 -12.05 -13.94
C GLY A 43 -17.07 -12.39 -14.07
N ASP A 44 -16.19 -11.44 -13.75
CA ASP A 44 -14.74 -11.58 -13.91
C ASP A 44 -14.06 -12.17 -12.67
N PHE A 45 -14.77 -12.26 -11.53
CA PHE A 45 -14.18 -12.66 -10.25
C PHE A 45 -13.63 -14.10 -10.26
N MET A 46 -14.28 -15.02 -10.97
CA MET A 46 -13.89 -16.44 -11.05
C MET A 46 -12.88 -16.73 -12.17
N THR A 47 -12.38 -15.71 -12.88
CA THR A 47 -11.33 -15.90 -13.90
C THR A 47 -10.03 -16.39 -13.26
N THR A 48 -9.28 -17.23 -13.97
CA THR A 48 -8.00 -17.77 -13.49
C THR A 48 -7.03 -16.65 -13.13
N ASP A 49 -6.97 -15.60 -13.95
CA ASP A 49 -6.10 -14.45 -13.72
C ASP A 49 -6.49 -13.70 -12.44
N ASN A 50 -7.79 -13.46 -12.22
CA ASN A 50 -8.24 -12.83 -10.99
C ASN A 50 -7.94 -13.68 -9.75
N LEU A 51 -8.15 -15.00 -9.80
CA LEU A 51 -7.84 -15.89 -8.68
C LEU A 51 -6.34 -15.93 -8.34
N LEU A 52 -5.47 -15.94 -9.36
CA LEU A 52 -4.02 -15.82 -9.17
C LEU A 52 -3.66 -14.46 -8.57
N ASN A 53 -4.28 -13.38 -9.03
CA ASN A 53 -4.07 -12.03 -8.50
C ASN A 53 -4.50 -11.93 -7.03
N VAL A 54 -5.64 -12.51 -6.64
CA VAL A 54 -6.06 -12.60 -5.24
C VAL A 54 -5.01 -13.36 -4.41
N GLY A 55 -4.45 -14.45 -4.94
CA GLY A 55 -3.38 -15.20 -4.28
C GLY A 55 -2.12 -14.36 -4.06
N VAL A 56 -1.69 -13.61 -5.08
CA VAL A 56 -0.53 -12.70 -4.98
C VAL A 56 -0.78 -11.56 -3.99
N GLN A 57 -1.98 -10.99 -3.99
CA GLN A 57 -2.41 -9.96 -3.03
C GLN A 57 -2.41 -10.48 -1.59
N ALA A 58 -2.89 -11.70 -1.39
CA ALA A 58 -2.90 -12.35 -0.09
C ALA A 58 -1.49 -12.67 0.41
N ALA A 59 -0.53 -12.97 -0.49
CA ALA A 59 0.78 -13.51 -0.12
C ALA A 59 1.56 -12.64 0.87
N VAL A 60 1.72 -11.34 0.59
CA VAL A 60 2.53 -10.45 1.44
C VAL A 60 1.89 -10.31 2.82
N THR A 61 0.58 -10.03 2.86
CA THR A 61 -0.16 -9.91 4.12
C THR A 61 -0.19 -11.22 4.90
N ALA A 62 -0.35 -12.37 4.23
CA ALA A 62 -0.36 -13.68 4.86
C ALA A 62 1.01 -14.03 5.47
N ILE A 63 2.12 -13.75 4.77
CA ILE A 63 3.48 -13.96 5.30
C ILE A 63 3.68 -13.12 6.56
N LEU A 64 3.33 -11.82 6.53
CA LEU A 64 3.40 -10.98 7.73
C LEU A 64 2.52 -11.53 8.86
N ALA A 65 1.26 -11.89 8.53
CA ALA A 65 0.29 -12.42 9.48
C ALA A 65 0.77 -13.73 10.13
N PHE A 66 1.47 -14.59 9.40
CA PHE A 66 2.07 -15.81 9.98
C PHE A 66 3.13 -15.49 11.04
N GLY A 67 3.97 -14.48 10.82
CA GLY A 67 4.92 -13.99 11.81
C GLY A 67 4.22 -13.42 13.05
N VAL A 68 3.22 -12.55 12.82
CA VAL A 68 2.38 -11.96 13.86
C VAL A 68 1.60 -13.02 14.64
N THR A 69 1.25 -14.15 14.02
CA THR A 69 0.56 -15.27 14.71
C THR A 69 1.39 -15.80 15.88
N PHE A 70 2.71 -15.93 15.74
CA PHE A 70 3.57 -16.37 16.84
C PHE A 70 3.52 -15.40 18.02
N VAL A 71 3.55 -14.10 17.71
CA VAL A 71 3.51 -13.02 18.71
C VAL A 71 2.16 -13.00 19.42
N ILE A 72 1.04 -13.01 18.67
CA ILE A 72 -0.32 -12.99 19.23
C ILE A 72 -0.60 -14.23 20.07
N VAL A 73 -0.23 -15.42 19.61
CA VAL A 73 -0.42 -16.66 20.39
C VAL A 73 0.29 -16.59 21.74
N SER A 74 1.40 -15.87 21.84
CA SER A 74 2.14 -15.64 23.08
C SER A 74 1.65 -14.46 23.94
N ALA A 75 0.49 -13.86 23.60
CA ALA A 75 -0.05 -12.63 24.20
C ALA A 75 0.82 -11.38 24.01
N GLY A 76 1.61 -11.33 22.93
CA GLY A 76 2.36 -10.16 22.51
C GLY A 76 1.65 -9.36 21.42
N ILE A 77 2.23 -8.22 21.05
CA ILE A 77 1.84 -7.40 19.90
C ILE A 77 3.13 -6.95 19.20
N ASP A 78 3.16 -7.02 17.86
CA ASP A 78 4.26 -6.49 17.05
C ASP A 78 3.73 -5.59 15.94
N LEU A 79 3.83 -4.27 16.15
CA LEU A 79 3.45 -3.25 15.17
C LEU A 79 4.57 -2.92 14.18
N SER A 80 5.79 -3.42 14.40
CA SER A 80 6.93 -3.04 13.57
C SER A 80 7.01 -3.81 12.25
N VAL A 81 6.21 -4.87 12.06
CA VAL A 81 6.37 -5.83 10.95
C VAL A 81 6.34 -5.19 9.57
N GLY A 82 5.52 -4.14 9.35
CA GLY A 82 5.46 -3.42 8.08
C GLY A 82 6.74 -2.62 7.79
N SER A 83 7.23 -1.84 8.75
CA SER A 83 8.46 -1.05 8.56
C SER A 83 9.73 -1.90 8.60
N VAL A 84 9.74 -3.01 9.33
CA VAL A 84 10.83 -4.01 9.28
C VAL A 84 10.88 -4.67 7.91
N ALA A 85 9.72 -4.98 7.30
CA ALA A 85 9.67 -5.48 5.93
C ALA A 85 10.25 -4.47 4.92
N ALA A 86 9.88 -3.18 5.04
CA ALA A 86 10.45 -2.11 4.22
C ALA A 86 11.96 -1.94 4.42
N LEU A 87 12.45 -1.99 5.67
CA LEU A 87 13.87 -1.92 5.97
C LEU A 87 14.63 -3.11 5.37
N SER A 88 14.15 -4.34 5.55
CA SER A 88 14.76 -5.53 4.97
C SER A 88 14.80 -5.46 3.43
N ALA A 89 13.73 -5.00 2.79
CA ALA A 89 13.70 -4.73 1.36
C ALA A 89 14.72 -3.67 0.93
N THR A 90 14.85 -2.59 1.71
CA THR A 90 15.80 -1.51 1.43
C THR A 90 17.24 -2.00 1.55
N VAL A 91 17.55 -2.81 2.57
CA VAL A 91 18.88 -3.42 2.75
C VAL A 91 19.19 -4.38 1.60
N LEU A 92 18.22 -5.18 1.14
CA LEU A 92 18.38 -6.01 -0.05
C LEU A 92 18.75 -5.16 -1.27
N ALA A 93 17.99 -4.09 -1.55
CA ALA A 93 18.21 -3.25 -2.73
C ALA A 93 19.53 -2.50 -2.66
N TRP A 94 19.80 -1.87 -1.52
CA TRP A 94 21.03 -1.12 -1.32
C TRP A 94 22.27 -2.01 -1.45
N SER A 95 22.27 -3.19 -0.82
CA SER A 95 23.42 -4.09 -0.91
C SER A 95 23.59 -4.70 -2.31
N ALA A 96 22.50 -5.10 -2.98
CA ALA A 96 22.57 -5.70 -4.31
C ALA A 96 22.88 -4.68 -5.42
N THR A 97 22.31 -3.48 -5.35
CA THR A 97 22.40 -2.46 -6.40
C THR A 97 23.55 -1.49 -6.17
N SER A 98 23.67 -0.93 -4.96
CA SER A 98 24.64 0.14 -4.67
C SER A 98 26.03 -0.40 -4.33
N GLU A 99 26.08 -1.47 -3.54
CA GLU A 99 27.34 -2.10 -3.10
C GLU A 99 27.77 -3.27 -4.02
N GLY A 100 26.92 -3.69 -4.96
CA GLY A 100 27.20 -4.79 -5.88
C GLY A 100 27.36 -6.17 -5.22
N VAL A 101 26.81 -6.34 -4.01
CA VAL A 101 26.87 -7.61 -3.27
C VAL A 101 26.08 -8.70 -4.03
N PRO A 102 26.59 -9.94 -4.14
CA PRO A 102 25.86 -11.02 -4.79
C PRO A 102 24.47 -11.22 -4.17
N VAL A 103 23.45 -11.39 -5.02
CA VAL A 103 22.03 -11.44 -4.62
C VAL A 103 21.77 -12.41 -3.47
N PHE A 104 22.37 -13.59 -3.49
CA PHE A 104 22.22 -14.56 -2.41
C PHE A 104 22.67 -14.00 -1.04
N LEU A 105 23.81 -13.30 -1.00
CA LEU A 105 24.31 -12.68 0.22
C LEU A 105 23.46 -11.46 0.62
N ALA A 106 22.99 -10.68 -0.34
CA ALA A 106 22.07 -9.57 -0.10
C ALA A 106 20.74 -10.05 0.52
N VAL A 107 20.20 -11.18 0.06
CA VAL A 107 19.01 -11.83 0.64
C VAL A 107 19.28 -12.27 2.09
N LEU A 108 20.45 -12.86 2.36
CA LEU A 108 20.83 -13.22 3.73
C LEU A 108 20.95 -11.99 4.65
N LEU A 109 21.49 -10.88 4.15
CA LEU A 109 21.57 -9.61 4.90
C LEU A 109 20.18 -9.03 5.19
N ALA A 110 19.27 -9.09 4.23
CA ALA A 110 17.88 -8.66 4.42
C ALA A 110 17.14 -9.50 5.47
N ILE A 111 17.32 -10.83 5.44
CA ILE A 111 16.78 -11.75 6.45
C ILE A 111 17.40 -11.47 7.83
N ALA A 112 18.73 -11.31 7.89
CA ALA A 112 19.45 -11.02 9.12
C ALA A 112 18.98 -9.70 9.74
N THR A 113 18.70 -8.68 8.92
CA THR A 113 18.16 -7.38 9.35
C THR A 113 16.81 -7.55 10.05
N GLY A 114 15.88 -8.30 9.43
CA GLY A 114 14.57 -8.54 10.04
C GLY A 114 14.67 -9.32 11.35
N ILE A 115 15.48 -10.38 11.38
CA ILE A 115 15.76 -11.15 12.61
C ILE A 115 16.36 -10.23 13.68
N ALA A 116 17.31 -9.35 13.34
CA ALA A 116 17.93 -8.43 14.28
C ALA A 116 16.91 -7.46 14.88
N CYS A 117 16.04 -6.84 14.06
CA CYS A 117 14.95 -6.00 14.54
C CYS A 117 14.01 -6.77 15.50
N GLY A 118 13.64 -8.00 15.12
CA GLY A 118 12.85 -8.90 15.95
C GLY A 118 13.53 -9.25 17.29
N LEU A 119 14.82 -9.54 17.28
CA LEU A 119 15.60 -9.80 18.49
C LEU A 119 15.67 -8.57 19.40
N VAL A 120 15.81 -7.37 18.85
CA VAL A 120 15.78 -6.12 19.63
C VAL A 120 14.41 -5.95 20.29
N ASN A 121 13.30 -6.12 19.56
CA ASN A 121 11.96 -6.11 20.13
C ASN A 121 11.82 -7.15 21.27
N GLY A 122 12.21 -8.39 20.99
CA GLY A 122 12.14 -9.47 21.96
C GLY A 122 13.00 -9.21 23.20
N PHE A 123 14.18 -8.61 23.05
CA PHE A 123 15.04 -8.22 24.14
C PHE A 123 14.42 -7.11 25.00
N LEU A 124 13.91 -6.04 24.37
CA LEU A 124 13.26 -4.93 25.05
C LEU A 124 12.02 -5.39 25.85
N VAL A 125 11.24 -6.31 25.28
CA VAL A 125 10.06 -6.87 25.95
C VAL A 125 10.44 -7.81 27.10
N SER A 126 11.39 -8.72 26.88
CA SER A 126 11.68 -9.81 27.84
C SER A 126 12.68 -9.43 28.94
N TYR A 127 13.68 -8.61 28.63
CA TYR A 127 14.72 -8.16 29.55
C TYR A 127 14.52 -6.70 29.95
N GLY A 128 14.18 -5.84 28.98
CA GLY A 128 13.87 -4.43 29.24
C GLY A 128 12.54 -4.21 29.96
N LYS A 129 11.67 -5.23 30.03
CA LYS A 129 10.33 -5.18 30.62
C LYS A 129 9.43 -4.09 30.03
N LEU A 130 9.71 -3.64 28.80
CA LEU A 130 8.83 -2.72 28.10
C LEU A 130 7.54 -3.44 27.69
N PRO A 131 6.38 -2.77 27.75
CA PRO A 131 5.17 -3.28 27.13
C PRO A 131 5.40 -3.58 25.63
N PRO A 132 4.94 -4.72 25.09
CA PRO A 132 5.12 -5.11 23.68
C PRO A 132 4.78 -4.03 22.66
N PHE A 133 3.65 -3.35 22.88
CA PHE A 133 3.20 -2.26 22.03
C PHE A 133 4.23 -1.12 21.95
N ILE A 134 4.83 -0.71 23.08
CA ILE A 134 5.81 0.40 23.11
C ILE A 134 7.11 -0.02 22.43
N ALA A 135 7.63 -1.21 22.72
CA ALA A 135 8.87 -1.69 22.10
C ALA A 135 8.74 -1.76 20.58
N THR A 136 7.62 -2.31 20.09
CA THR A 136 7.41 -2.48 18.64
C THR A 136 6.99 -1.20 17.94
N LEU A 137 6.32 -0.26 18.61
CA LEU A 137 6.09 1.09 18.08
C LEU A 137 7.43 1.86 17.93
N ALA A 138 8.34 1.73 18.90
CA ALA A 138 9.67 2.33 18.79
C ALA A 138 10.46 1.74 17.61
N MET A 139 10.44 0.41 17.46
CA MET A 139 11.06 -0.26 16.31
C MET A 139 10.37 0.10 14.99
N LEU A 140 9.05 0.35 15.00
CA LEU A 140 8.33 0.82 13.82
C LEU A 140 9.00 2.09 13.27
N SER A 141 9.17 3.09 14.14
CA SER A 141 9.79 4.37 13.81
C SER A 141 11.27 4.23 13.43
N VAL A 142 12.05 3.43 14.16
CA VAL A 142 13.47 3.19 13.88
C VAL A 142 13.65 2.52 12.52
N ALA A 143 12.92 1.45 12.24
CA ALA A 143 13.05 0.72 10.97
C ALA A 143 12.61 1.58 9.78
N ARG A 144 11.53 2.36 9.94
CA ARG A 144 11.08 3.31 8.91
C ARG A 144 12.11 4.41 8.67
N GLY A 145 12.66 4.99 9.74
CA GLY A 145 13.70 6.01 9.66
C GLY A 145 14.99 5.49 9.02
N LEU A 146 15.46 4.31 9.41
CA LEU A 146 16.64 3.69 8.80
C LEU A 146 16.42 3.38 7.32
N SER A 147 15.24 2.92 6.94
CA SER A 147 14.88 2.70 5.54
C SER A 147 14.99 4.00 4.73
N LEU A 148 14.47 5.12 5.26
CA LEU A 148 14.62 6.44 4.65
C LEU A 148 16.08 6.91 4.57
N VAL A 149 16.88 6.68 5.61
CA VAL A 149 18.30 7.07 5.65
C VAL A 149 19.12 6.30 4.62
N ILE A 150 18.94 4.97 4.54
CA ILE A 150 19.68 4.12 3.59
C ILE A 150 19.28 4.47 2.15
N SER A 151 18.00 4.72 1.92
CA SER A 151 17.45 5.04 0.60
C SER A 151 17.61 6.50 0.18
N GLN A 152 18.08 7.38 1.08
CA GLN A 152 18.04 8.84 0.89
C GLN A 152 16.64 9.34 0.50
N GLY A 153 15.61 8.71 1.06
CA GLY A 153 14.20 8.97 0.78
C GLY A 153 13.70 8.52 -0.59
N SER A 154 14.55 7.90 -1.43
CA SER A 154 14.24 7.55 -2.82
C SER A 154 14.13 6.03 -3.03
N PRO A 155 13.20 5.53 -3.86
CA PRO A 155 13.17 4.11 -4.19
C PRO A 155 14.48 3.63 -4.81
N ILE A 156 14.92 2.43 -4.42
CA ILE A 156 16.12 1.79 -4.97
C ILE A 156 15.67 0.68 -5.92
N ALA A 157 15.94 0.83 -7.22
CA ALA A 157 15.63 -0.18 -8.22
C ALA A 157 16.46 -1.46 -8.02
N PHE A 158 15.88 -2.61 -8.33
CA PHE A 158 16.58 -3.89 -8.31
C PHE A 158 17.28 -4.19 -9.62
N PRO A 159 18.42 -4.91 -9.59
CA PRO A 159 18.95 -5.53 -10.79
C PRO A 159 18.02 -6.68 -11.23
N ASP A 160 18.06 -7.01 -12.52
CA ASP A 160 17.21 -8.07 -13.12
C ASP A 160 17.31 -9.40 -12.36
N SER A 161 18.50 -9.74 -11.84
CA SER A 161 18.75 -10.96 -11.05
C SER A 161 17.91 -11.06 -9.77
N VAL A 162 17.53 -9.94 -9.15
CA VAL A 162 16.63 -9.90 -7.98
C VAL A 162 15.17 -9.83 -8.42
N SER A 163 14.87 -9.19 -9.55
CA SER A 163 13.50 -9.08 -10.08
C SER A 163 12.85 -10.44 -10.35
N HIS A 164 13.65 -11.45 -10.76
CA HIS A 164 13.18 -12.83 -10.95
C HIS A 164 12.64 -13.51 -9.69
N LEU A 165 12.96 -13.02 -8.48
CA LEU A 165 12.34 -13.53 -7.25
C LEU A 165 10.86 -13.13 -7.14
N GLY A 166 10.43 -12.11 -7.89
CA GLY A 166 9.03 -11.67 -7.98
C GLY A 166 8.26 -12.28 -9.15
N ASP A 167 8.94 -13.03 -10.01
CA ASP A 167 8.37 -13.59 -11.25
C ASP A 167 7.43 -14.79 -11.00
N THR A 168 6.92 -15.32 -12.11
CA THR A 168 6.02 -16.48 -12.14
C THR A 168 6.79 -17.73 -12.57
N LEU A 169 6.78 -18.77 -11.74
CA LEU A 169 7.43 -20.04 -12.05
C LEU A 169 6.62 -20.80 -13.12
N GLY A 170 7.29 -21.21 -14.20
CA GLY A 170 6.66 -21.94 -15.30
C GLY A 170 5.61 -21.12 -16.08
N GLY A 171 5.53 -19.80 -15.88
CA GLY A 171 4.59 -18.91 -16.56
C GLY A 171 3.16 -18.88 -15.99
N TRP A 172 2.83 -19.70 -14.98
CA TRP A 172 1.47 -19.75 -14.41
C TRP A 172 1.42 -19.72 -12.87
N LEU A 173 2.51 -20.02 -12.16
CA LEU A 173 2.51 -20.05 -10.69
C LEU A 173 3.33 -18.91 -10.07
N PRO A 174 2.69 -17.89 -9.46
CA PRO A 174 3.41 -16.75 -8.90
C PRO A 174 4.31 -17.16 -7.73
N VAL A 175 5.60 -16.77 -7.76
CA VAL A 175 6.55 -17.02 -6.67
C VAL A 175 6.06 -16.47 -5.32
N PRO A 176 5.41 -15.29 -5.23
CA PRO A 176 4.82 -14.82 -3.96
C PRO A 176 3.90 -15.86 -3.29
N VAL A 177 3.09 -16.57 -4.07
CA VAL A 177 2.17 -17.61 -3.56
C VAL A 177 2.95 -18.82 -3.03
N LEU A 178 4.02 -19.23 -3.71
CA LEU A 178 4.90 -20.31 -3.26
C LEU A 178 5.58 -19.97 -1.94
N VAL A 179 6.11 -18.76 -1.81
CA VAL A 179 6.72 -18.30 -0.55
C VAL A 179 5.67 -18.25 0.56
N MET A 180 4.47 -17.74 0.28
CA MET A 180 3.35 -17.78 1.24
C MET A 180 3.05 -19.19 1.72
N VAL A 181 2.94 -20.18 0.81
CA VAL A 181 2.68 -21.57 1.17
C VAL A 181 3.83 -22.13 2.03
N GLY A 182 5.08 -21.92 1.62
CA GLY A 182 6.25 -22.37 2.37
C GLY A 182 6.30 -21.79 3.79
N MET A 183 6.11 -20.47 3.93
CA MET A 183 6.07 -19.78 5.21
C MET A 183 4.89 -20.25 6.08
N GLY A 184 3.72 -20.49 5.47
CA GLY A 184 2.55 -21.05 6.16
C GLY A 184 2.80 -22.47 6.68
N LEU A 185 3.47 -23.32 5.92
CA LEU A 185 3.87 -24.67 6.35
C LEU A 185 4.88 -24.62 7.49
N ILE A 186 5.86 -23.71 7.43
CA ILE A 186 6.81 -23.46 8.54
C ILE A 186 6.03 -23.05 9.80
N THR A 187 5.08 -22.13 9.70
CA THR A 187 4.26 -21.70 10.83
C THR A 187 3.42 -22.83 11.41
N ALA A 188 2.79 -23.63 10.54
CA ALA A 188 2.01 -24.80 10.97
C ALA A 188 2.89 -25.82 11.71
N PHE A 189 4.09 -26.09 11.19
CA PHE A 189 5.05 -26.99 11.80
C PHE A 189 5.54 -26.47 13.15
N VAL A 190 5.98 -25.21 13.22
CA VAL A 190 6.46 -24.57 14.44
C VAL A 190 5.37 -24.60 15.51
N LEU A 191 4.16 -24.11 15.21
CA LEU A 191 3.07 -24.07 16.19
C LEU A 191 2.59 -25.47 16.61
N GLY A 192 2.48 -26.41 15.67
CA GLY A 192 1.83 -27.70 15.90
C GLY A 192 2.76 -28.82 16.40
N ARG A 193 4.06 -28.75 16.08
CA ARG A 193 4.98 -29.90 16.25
C ARG A 193 6.24 -29.58 17.05
N THR A 194 6.56 -28.32 17.34
CA THR A 194 7.80 -27.97 18.04
C THR A 194 7.59 -27.62 19.53
N TYR A 195 8.68 -27.69 20.31
CA TYR A 195 8.69 -27.23 21.71
C TYR A 195 8.44 -25.72 21.83
N ILE A 196 8.99 -24.92 20.92
CA ILE A 196 8.80 -23.47 20.93
C ILE A 196 7.33 -23.10 20.70
N GLY A 197 6.63 -23.80 19.80
CA GLY A 197 5.18 -23.64 19.59
C GLY A 197 4.37 -23.92 20.85
N ARG A 198 4.60 -25.07 21.51
CA ARG A 198 3.92 -25.39 22.79
C ARG A 198 4.19 -24.35 23.87
N SER A 199 5.42 -23.83 23.91
CA SER A 199 5.81 -22.77 24.85
C SER A 199 5.07 -21.47 24.56
N MET A 200 4.85 -21.10 23.29
CA MET A 200 4.07 -19.91 22.91
C MET A 200 2.64 -19.98 23.48
N TYR A 201 1.94 -21.11 23.29
CA TYR A 201 0.58 -21.28 23.81
C TYR A 201 0.54 -21.24 25.34
N ALA A 202 1.51 -21.88 26.01
CA ALA A 202 1.59 -21.87 27.47
C ALA A 202 1.82 -20.45 28.03
N ILE A 203 2.74 -19.69 27.42
CA ILE A 203 3.02 -18.29 27.78
C ILE A 203 1.77 -17.42 27.58
N GLY A 204 1.09 -17.56 26.44
CA GLY A 204 -0.10 -16.77 26.14
C GLY A 204 -1.32 -17.14 27.00
N GLY A 205 -1.41 -18.38 27.49
CA GLY A 205 -2.48 -18.78 28.42
C GLY A 205 -2.27 -18.18 29.82
N ASN A 206 -1.05 -18.27 30.35
CA ASN A 206 -0.66 -17.63 31.60
C ASN A 206 0.88 -17.61 31.72
N GLU A 207 1.47 -16.42 31.52
CA GLU A 207 2.93 -16.24 31.54
C GLU A 207 3.57 -16.61 32.88
N GLU A 208 2.89 -16.31 33.99
CA GLU A 208 3.36 -16.60 35.34
C GLU A 208 3.38 -18.11 35.60
N ALA A 209 2.29 -18.81 35.25
CA ALA A 209 2.21 -20.26 35.37
C ALA A 209 3.23 -20.96 34.46
N ALA A 210 3.45 -20.45 33.24
CA ALA A 210 4.47 -20.96 32.33
C ALA A 210 5.88 -20.85 32.95
N ARG A 211 6.19 -19.71 33.58
CA ARG A 211 7.47 -19.49 34.27
C ARG A 211 7.65 -20.44 35.46
N LEU A 212 6.62 -20.56 36.31
CA LEU A 212 6.64 -21.45 37.47
C LEU A 212 6.72 -22.94 37.07
N SER A 213 6.21 -23.28 35.87
CA SER A 213 6.33 -24.61 35.27
C SER A 213 7.70 -24.88 34.60
N GLY A 214 8.69 -24.00 34.80
CA GLY A 214 10.06 -24.17 34.33
C GLY A 214 10.33 -23.71 32.90
N LEU A 215 9.36 -23.09 32.21
CA LEU A 215 9.62 -22.51 30.89
C LEU A 215 10.52 -21.29 31.00
N ARG A 216 11.56 -21.22 30.16
CA ARG A 216 12.45 -20.05 30.04
C ARG A 216 11.77 -18.93 29.25
N VAL A 217 10.69 -18.37 29.80
CA VAL A 217 9.80 -17.39 29.15
C VAL A 217 10.57 -16.30 28.42
N LYS A 218 11.61 -15.72 29.06
CA LYS A 218 12.42 -14.67 28.43
C LYS A 218 13.05 -15.13 27.11
N LYS A 219 13.75 -16.27 27.12
CA LYS A 219 14.38 -16.85 25.92
C LYS A 219 13.36 -17.17 24.82
N GLN A 220 12.19 -17.66 25.22
CA GLN A 220 11.10 -17.93 24.28
C GLN A 220 10.59 -16.66 23.62
N LYS A 221 10.39 -15.58 24.39
CA LYS A 221 10.00 -14.27 23.85
C LYS A 221 11.01 -13.75 22.83
N LEU A 222 12.32 -13.84 23.05
CA LEU A 222 13.29 -13.45 22.00
C LEU A 222 13.10 -14.22 20.71
N ALA A 223 12.96 -15.54 20.80
CA ALA A 223 12.78 -16.38 19.63
C ALA A 223 11.46 -16.08 18.90
N ILE A 224 10.39 -15.77 19.65
CA ILE A 224 9.08 -15.38 19.09
C ILE A 224 9.21 -14.11 18.23
N TYR A 225 9.80 -13.04 18.75
CA TYR A 225 9.97 -11.80 17.98
C TYR A 225 11.02 -11.96 16.86
N ALA A 226 12.04 -12.81 17.03
CA ALA A 226 12.97 -13.15 15.95
C ALA A 226 12.26 -13.83 14.76
N PHE A 227 11.31 -14.73 15.03
CA PHE A 227 10.46 -15.30 13.98
C PHE A 227 9.56 -14.24 13.34
N SER A 228 8.98 -13.33 14.12
CA SER A 228 8.22 -12.19 13.58
C SER A 228 9.07 -11.40 12.58
N GLY A 229 10.30 -11.04 12.97
CA GLY A 229 11.28 -10.34 12.13
C GLY A 229 11.71 -11.11 10.88
N LEU A 230 11.91 -12.44 10.98
CA LEU A 230 12.19 -13.30 9.83
C LEU A 230 11.05 -13.27 8.80
N PHE A 231 9.81 -13.38 9.25
CA PHE A 231 8.63 -13.35 8.38
C PHE A 231 8.42 -11.95 7.79
N ALA A 232 8.69 -10.88 8.56
CA ALA A 232 8.72 -9.52 8.05
C ALA A 232 9.74 -9.33 6.93
N ALA A 233 10.97 -9.85 7.11
CA ALA A 233 11.98 -9.81 6.05
C ALA A 233 11.55 -10.58 4.80
N ALA A 234 11.01 -11.79 4.96
CA ALA A 234 10.54 -12.60 3.83
C ALA A 234 9.41 -11.89 3.05
N ALA A 235 8.44 -11.29 3.77
CA ALA A 235 7.38 -10.50 3.16
C ALA A 235 7.92 -9.27 2.42
N GLY A 236 8.88 -8.56 3.02
CA GLY A 236 9.54 -7.39 2.41
C GLY A 236 10.29 -7.74 1.13
N ILE A 237 11.02 -8.86 1.13
CA ILE A 237 11.73 -9.37 -0.07
C ILE A 237 10.72 -9.70 -1.18
N VAL A 238 9.64 -10.42 -0.86
CA VAL A 238 8.58 -10.75 -1.83
C VAL A 238 7.93 -9.47 -2.39
N LEU A 239 7.63 -8.51 -1.52
CA LEU A 239 7.02 -7.24 -1.88
C LEU A 239 7.92 -6.44 -2.84
N ALA A 240 9.18 -6.27 -2.48
CA ALA A 240 10.12 -5.52 -3.29
C ALA A 240 10.41 -6.21 -4.62
N ALA A 241 10.50 -7.55 -4.62
CA ALA A 241 10.78 -8.31 -5.84
C ALA A 241 9.61 -8.17 -6.83
N ARG A 242 8.37 -8.21 -6.32
CA ARG A 242 7.16 -7.94 -7.11
C ARG A 242 7.17 -6.54 -7.74
N LEU A 243 7.71 -5.56 -7.06
CA LEU A 243 7.79 -4.16 -7.54
C LEU A 243 9.10 -3.85 -8.29
N SER A 244 10.01 -4.82 -8.40
CA SER A 244 11.38 -4.62 -8.94
C SER A 244 12.12 -3.41 -8.35
N SER A 245 11.75 -3.01 -7.13
CA SER A 245 12.27 -1.85 -6.44
C SER A 245 11.96 -1.95 -4.95
N ALA A 246 12.86 -1.44 -4.11
CA ALA A 246 12.58 -1.23 -2.69
C ALA A 246 12.14 0.21 -2.45
N GLN A 247 10.89 0.37 -2.03
CA GLN A 247 10.34 1.65 -1.61
C GLN A 247 10.49 1.81 -0.10
N PRO A 248 11.10 2.90 0.39
CA PRO A 248 11.34 3.07 1.82
C PRO A 248 10.06 3.29 2.64
N GLN A 249 8.96 3.69 1.98
CA GLN A 249 7.63 3.84 2.56
C GLN A 249 6.71 2.62 2.32
N ALA A 250 7.21 1.53 1.73
CA ALA A 250 6.41 0.32 1.47
C ALA A 250 5.80 -0.29 2.75
N ALA A 251 4.74 -1.11 2.56
CA ALA A 251 4.07 -1.86 3.62
C ALA A 251 3.58 -0.99 4.79
N GLN A 252 3.19 0.26 4.52
CA GLN A 252 2.59 1.13 5.53
C GLN A 252 1.18 0.65 5.88
N GLY A 253 0.88 0.45 7.17
CA GLY A 253 -0.42 -0.06 7.61
C GLY A 253 -0.58 -1.57 7.48
N TYR A 254 0.36 -2.27 6.84
CA TYR A 254 0.31 -3.73 6.67
C TYR A 254 0.41 -4.46 8.02
N GLU A 255 0.97 -3.83 9.05
CA GLU A 255 0.94 -4.32 10.43
C GLU A 255 -0.48 -4.47 10.98
N LEU A 256 -1.39 -3.54 10.64
CA LEU A 256 -2.79 -3.61 11.04
C LEU A 256 -3.54 -4.69 10.25
N ASP A 257 -3.24 -4.81 8.95
CA ASP A 257 -3.78 -5.87 8.10
C ASP A 257 -3.36 -7.26 8.56
N ALA A 258 -2.10 -7.42 8.96
CA ALA A 258 -1.57 -8.67 9.49
C ALA A 258 -2.27 -9.07 10.81
N ILE A 259 -2.43 -8.12 11.74
CA ILE A 259 -3.18 -8.36 12.99
C ILE A 259 -4.63 -8.71 12.68
N ALA A 260 -5.29 -7.96 11.78
CA ALA A 260 -6.64 -8.22 11.34
C ALA A 260 -6.81 -9.63 10.76
N ALA A 261 -5.92 -10.05 9.86
CA ALA A 261 -5.92 -11.39 9.28
C ALA A 261 -5.81 -12.48 10.36
N VAL A 262 -4.92 -12.31 11.34
CA VAL A 262 -4.74 -13.25 12.44
C VAL A 262 -5.99 -13.35 13.33
N VAL A 263 -6.62 -12.20 13.64
CA VAL A 263 -7.82 -12.15 14.50
C VAL A 263 -9.07 -12.67 13.78
N ILE A 264 -9.30 -12.26 12.52
CA ILE A 264 -10.38 -12.82 11.67
C ILE A 264 -10.19 -14.33 11.51
N GLY A 265 -8.94 -14.78 11.40
CA GLY A 265 -8.55 -16.19 11.39
C GLY A 265 -8.81 -16.97 12.69
N GLY A 266 -9.23 -16.29 13.76
CA GLY A 266 -9.66 -16.89 15.03
C GLY A 266 -8.58 -17.00 16.10
N ALA A 267 -7.44 -16.31 15.95
CA ALA A 267 -6.49 -16.16 17.05
C ALA A 267 -6.95 -15.10 18.06
N SER A 268 -6.54 -15.27 19.31
CA SER A 268 -6.94 -14.38 20.42
C SER A 268 -5.84 -13.37 20.71
N LEU A 269 -6.18 -12.07 20.74
CA LEU A 269 -5.26 -11.01 21.20
C LEU A 269 -4.84 -11.18 22.67
N ALA A 270 -5.61 -11.92 23.47
CA ALA A 270 -5.23 -12.25 24.84
C ALA A 270 -4.21 -13.41 24.92
N GLY A 271 -3.88 -14.04 23.79
CA GLY A 271 -2.96 -15.18 23.73
C GLY A 271 -3.62 -16.55 23.91
N GLY A 272 -2.78 -17.58 23.84
CA GLY A 272 -3.14 -18.99 24.08
C GLY A 272 -3.95 -19.66 22.98
N THR A 273 -4.36 -18.93 21.92
CA THR A 273 -5.20 -19.47 20.84
C THR A 273 -4.80 -18.88 19.49
N GLY A 274 -4.68 -19.73 18.47
CA GLY A 274 -4.36 -19.34 17.08
C GLY A 274 -3.89 -20.55 16.28
N LYS A 275 -3.97 -20.50 14.94
CA LYS A 275 -3.47 -21.55 14.04
C LYS A 275 -3.03 -20.94 12.72
N ALA A 276 -1.98 -21.50 12.11
CA ALA A 276 -1.51 -21.08 10.79
C ALA A 276 -2.63 -21.13 9.73
N SER A 277 -3.44 -22.19 9.71
CA SER A 277 -4.56 -22.32 8.76
C SER A 277 -5.62 -21.24 8.95
N GLY A 278 -5.89 -20.82 10.19
CA GLY A 278 -6.82 -19.73 10.50
C GLY A 278 -6.29 -18.40 9.97
N THR A 279 -5.01 -18.11 10.24
CA THR A 279 -4.32 -16.91 9.73
C THR A 279 -4.36 -16.82 8.20
N LEU A 280 -4.11 -17.93 7.50
CA LEU A 280 -4.19 -17.95 6.03
C LEU A 280 -5.60 -17.61 5.53
N ILE A 281 -6.63 -18.22 6.15
CA ILE A 281 -8.03 -17.94 5.80
C ILE A 281 -8.37 -16.48 6.06
N GLY A 282 -7.94 -15.91 7.19
CA GLY A 282 -8.17 -14.50 7.49
C GLY A 282 -7.49 -13.55 6.50
N ALA A 283 -6.25 -13.85 6.09
CA ALA A 283 -5.56 -13.09 5.04
C ALA A 283 -6.27 -13.18 3.68
N LEU A 284 -6.76 -14.38 3.32
CA LEU A 284 -7.56 -14.58 2.11
C LEU A 284 -8.90 -13.84 2.15
N ILE A 285 -9.57 -13.76 3.30
CA ILE A 285 -10.80 -12.96 3.44
C ILE A 285 -10.52 -11.50 3.12
N LEU A 286 -9.45 -10.92 3.68
CA LEU A 286 -9.09 -9.53 3.42
C LEU A 286 -8.70 -9.31 1.94
N ALA A 287 -7.94 -10.23 1.35
CA ALA A 287 -7.54 -10.14 -0.05
C ALA A 287 -8.73 -10.24 -1.01
N VAL A 288 -9.63 -11.22 -0.80
CA VAL A 288 -10.86 -11.37 -1.58
C VAL A 288 -11.75 -10.14 -1.42
N LEU A 289 -11.89 -9.61 -0.22
CA LEU A 289 -12.71 -8.43 0.04
C LEU A 289 -12.15 -7.20 -0.70
N ARG A 290 -10.84 -6.96 -0.62
CA ARG A 290 -10.17 -5.86 -1.37
C ARG A 290 -10.31 -6.03 -2.88
N ASN A 291 -10.02 -7.22 -3.39
CA ASN A 291 -10.13 -7.49 -4.83
C ASN A 291 -11.58 -7.33 -5.30
N GLY A 292 -12.56 -7.93 -4.60
CA GLY A 292 -13.97 -7.82 -4.94
C GLY A 292 -14.50 -6.39 -4.90
N LEU A 293 -14.15 -5.60 -3.87
CA LEU A 293 -14.53 -4.18 -3.82
C LEU A 293 -13.88 -3.36 -4.95
N ASN A 294 -12.66 -3.71 -5.36
CA ASN A 294 -12.02 -3.09 -6.53
C ASN A 294 -12.75 -3.45 -7.83
N LEU A 295 -13.11 -4.72 -8.05
CA LEU A 295 -13.87 -5.14 -9.25
C LEU A 295 -15.25 -4.46 -9.31
N LEU A 296 -15.85 -4.21 -8.15
CA LEU A 296 -17.11 -3.48 -8.03
C LEU A 296 -16.93 -1.96 -8.11
N SER A 297 -15.72 -1.48 -8.45
CA SER A 297 -15.38 -0.06 -8.60
C SER A 297 -15.68 0.78 -7.35
N VAL A 298 -15.65 0.17 -6.15
CA VAL A 298 -15.83 0.87 -4.88
C VAL A 298 -14.59 1.70 -4.59
N SER A 299 -14.77 3.00 -4.34
CA SER A 299 -13.64 3.90 -4.04
C SER A 299 -12.81 3.42 -2.84
N ALA A 300 -11.51 3.65 -2.86
CA ALA A 300 -10.58 3.22 -1.80
C ALA A 300 -10.95 3.77 -0.41
N PHE A 301 -11.54 4.97 -0.33
CA PHE A 301 -12.06 5.55 0.93
C PHE A 301 -13.10 4.64 1.61
N TRP A 302 -14.09 4.18 0.83
CA TRP A 302 -15.11 3.26 1.32
C TRP A 302 -14.56 1.88 1.63
N GLN A 303 -13.55 1.42 0.88
CA GLN A 303 -12.88 0.14 1.17
C GLN A 303 -12.26 0.14 2.57
N GLN A 304 -11.59 1.23 2.97
CA GLN A 304 -11.02 1.35 4.32
C GLN A 304 -12.10 1.27 5.41
N VAL A 305 -13.24 1.94 5.20
CA VAL A 305 -14.37 1.88 6.14
C VAL A 305 -14.90 0.44 6.26
N VAL A 306 -15.13 -0.24 5.13
CA VAL A 306 -15.65 -1.62 5.12
C VAL A 306 -14.67 -2.56 5.82
N ILE A 307 -13.37 -2.48 5.51
CA ILE A 307 -12.35 -3.31 6.14
C ILE A 307 -12.29 -3.05 7.65
N GLY A 308 -12.30 -1.78 8.08
CA GLY A 308 -12.31 -1.41 9.50
C GLY A 308 -13.53 -1.95 10.25
N VAL A 309 -14.71 -1.87 9.65
CA VAL A 309 -15.95 -2.45 10.21
C VAL A 309 -15.85 -3.97 10.32
N VAL A 310 -15.36 -4.65 9.29
CA VAL A 310 -15.17 -6.12 9.30
C VAL A 310 -14.24 -6.55 10.43
N ILE A 311 -13.14 -5.82 10.63
CA ILE A 311 -12.19 -6.08 11.72
C ILE A 311 -12.85 -5.86 13.08
N ALA A 312 -13.51 -4.73 13.28
CA ALA A 312 -14.18 -4.40 14.54
C ALA A 312 -15.24 -5.45 14.91
N LEU A 313 -16.02 -5.91 13.94
CA LEU A 313 -17.01 -6.97 14.13
C LEU A 313 -16.37 -8.31 14.44
N ALA A 314 -15.28 -8.68 13.77
CA ALA A 314 -14.55 -9.91 14.06
C ALA A 314 -14.03 -9.92 15.51
N VAL A 315 -13.45 -8.81 15.97
CA VAL A 315 -12.97 -8.63 17.36
C VAL A 315 -14.13 -8.64 18.37
N LEU A 316 -15.23 -7.95 18.06
CA LEU A 316 -16.40 -7.90 18.93
C LEU A 316 -17.00 -9.30 19.12
N LEU A 317 -17.16 -10.04 18.04
CA LEU A 317 -17.64 -11.43 18.08
C LEU A 317 -16.70 -12.32 18.91
N ASP A 318 -15.39 -12.18 18.75
CA ASP A 318 -14.43 -12.91 19.59
C ASP A 318 -14.59 -12.58 21.08
N THR A 319 -14.76 -11.30 21.41
CA THR A 319 -14.95 -10.83 22.80
C THR A 319 -16.24 -11.39 23.42
N VAL A 320 -17.35 -11.34 22.67
CA VAL A 320 -18.65 -11.88 23.12
C VAL A 320 -18.60 -13.41 23.27
N ARG A 321 -17.96 -14.12 22.34
CA ARG A 321 -17.78 -15.59 22.42
C ARG A 321 -17.04 -15.98 23.70
N ARG A 322 -16.02 -15.21 24.09
CA ARG A 322 -15.26 -15.46 25.32
C ARG A 322 -16.10 -15.23 26.58
N LYS A 323 -16.88 -14.14 26.63
CA LYS A 323 -17.74 -13.84 27.78
C LYS A 323 -18.83 -14.91 27.99
N ALA A 324 -19.37 -15.45 26.89
CA ALA A 324 -20.35 -16.54 26.93
C ALA A 324 -19.75 -17.92 27.29
N GLY A 325 -18.45 -18.13 27.04
CA GLY A 325 -17.73 -19.36 27.42
C GLY A 325 -17.16 -19.34 28.85
N ALA A 326 -17.13 -18.18 29.50
CA ALA A 326 -16.60 -17.99 30.86
C ALA A 326 -17.64 -18.24 31.97
N THR A 327 -18.87 -18.63 31.63
CA THR A 327 -19.87 -19.07 32.62
C THR A 327 -19.50 -20.50 33.07
N PRO A 328 -19.37 -20.78 34.39
CA PRO A 328 -19.00 -22.11 34.85
C PRO A 328 -20.11 -23.10 34.47
N VAL A 329 -19.79 -24.03 33.56
CA VAL A 329 -20.68 -25.12 33.17
C VAL A 329 -20.74 -26.08 34.35
N ALA A 330 -21.80 -25.97 35.15
CA ALA A 330 -22.25 -27.07 36.00
C ALA A 330 -22.46 -28.31 35.12
N ALA A 331 -21.96 -29.44 35.59
CA ALA A 331 -21.88 -30.69 34.84
C ALA A 331 -23.22 -31.10 34.22
N GLY A 332 -23.19 -31.45 32.94
CA GLY A 332 -24.27 -32.16 32.25
C GLY A 332 -25.23 -31.27 31.46
N THR A 333 -24.88 -30.96 30.21
CA THR A 333 -25.76 -31.06 29.01
C THR A 333 -25.03 -30.52 27.78
N SER A 334 -25.10 -31.27 26.69
CA SER A 334 -24.41 -31.01 25.42
C SER A 334 -25.09 -29.92 24.56
N GLN A 335 -25.29 -28.72 25.10
CA GLN A 335 -25.83 -27.58 24.34
C GLN A 335 -24.76 -26.50 24.08
N GLY A 336 -23.72 -26.84 23.31
CA GLY A 336 -22.64 -25.90 22.94
C GLY A 336 -22.64 -25.41 21.48
N GLY A 337 -23.56 -25.89 20.62
CA GLY A 337 -23.47 -25.71 19.17
C GLY A 337 -24.16 -24.47 18.58
N LYS A 338 -25.34 -24.10 19.09
CA LYS A 338 -26.23 -23.14 18.40
C LYS A 338 -25.77 -21.68 18.51
N GLY A 339 -25.23 -21.25 19.65
CA GLY A 339 -24.73 -19.88 19.85
C GLY A 339 -23.46 -19.57 19.05
N ARG A 340 -22.59 -20.57 18.83
CA ARG A 340 -21.38 -20.46 18.00
C ARG A 340 -21.71 -20.32 16.51
N GLN A 341 -22.78 -20.98 16.06
CA GLN A 341 -23.22 -20.97 14.67
C GLN A 341 -23.90 -19.65 14.30
N ALA A 342 -24.81 -19.13 15.15
CA ALA A 342 -25.51 -17.87 14.89
C ALA A 342 -24.59 -16.65 14.73
N ALA A 343 -23.54 -16.55 15.55
CA ALA A 343 -22.53 -15.49 15.49
C ALA A 343 -21.66 -15.55 14.22
N THR A 344 -21.40 -16.76 13.71
CA THR A 344 -20.62 -17.00 12.50
C THR A 344 -21.41 -16.63 11.24
N TYR A 345 -22.70 -16.97 11.22
CA TYR A 345 -23.62 -16.55 10.16
C TYR A 345 -23.82 -15.03 10.15
N LEU A 346 -23.73 -14.35 11.31
CA LEU A 346 -23.79 -12.89 11.38
C LEU A 346 -22.57 -12.22 10.74
N LEU A 347 -21.34 -12.72 10.93
CA LEU A 347 -20.15 -12.14 10.27
C LEU A 347 -20.21 -12.33 8.75
N ALA A 348 -20.61 -13.52 8.29
CA ALA A 348 -20.81 -13.81 6.88
C ALA A 348 -21.94 -12.96 6.27
N ALA A 349 -23.05 -12.77 7.00
CA ALA A 349 -24.17 -11.94 6.59
C ALA A 349 -23.82 -10.45 6.59
N VAL A 350 -22.97 -9.96 7.50
CA VAL A 350 -22.55 -8.54 7.52
C VAL A 350 -21.52 -8.25 6.44
N VAL A 351 -20.59 -9.17 6.16
CA VAL A 351 -19.68 -9.06 5.01
C VAL A 351 -20.48 -9.05 3.71
N ALA A 352 -21.45 -9.97 3.56
CA ALA A 352 -22.34 -9.99 2.40
C ALA A 352 -23.24 -8.74 2.32
N ALA A 353 -23.80 -8.26 3.43
CA ALA A 353 -24.66 -7.08 3.47
C ALA A 353 -23.89 -5.77 3.26
N ALA A 354 -22.63 -5.67 3.69
CA ALA A 354 -21.76 -4.52 3.42
C ALA A 354 -21.42 -4.45 1.93
N VAL A 355 -21.16 -5.60 1.31
CA VAL A 355 -20.92 -5.71 -0.13
C VAL A 355 -22.20 -5.39 -0.92
N VAL A 356 -23.33 -6.02 -0.58
CA VAL A 356 -24.61 -5.78 -1.25
C VAL A 356 -25.09 -4.35 -1.05
N GLY A 357 -24.96 -3.81 0.17
CA GLY A 357 -25.29 -2.43 0.50
C GLY A 357 -24.48 -1.41 -0.29
N ALA A 358 -23.16 -1.66 -0.48
CA ALA A 358 -22.32 -0.86 -1.35
C ALA A 358 -22.76 -0.93 -2.81
N THR A 359 -23.13 -2.11 -3.33
CA THR A 359 -23.60 -2.25 -4.71
C THR A 359 -24.96 -1.58 -4.97
N SER A 360 -25.89 -1.60 -4.00
CA SER A 360 -27.23 -1.01 -4.14
C SER A 360 -27.26 0.51 -3.99
N LEU A 361 -26.27 1.11 -3.30
CA LEU A 361 -26.16 2.57 -3.15
C LEU A 361 -25.32 3.21 -4.27
N LEU A 362 -24.53 2.42 -5.01
CA LEU A 362 -23.59 2.92 -6.03
C LEU A 362 -24.03 2.62 -7.48
N HIS A 363 -24.99 1.71 -7.70
CA HIS A 363 -25.61 1.53 -9.01
C HIS A 363 -26.63 2.64 -9.31
N SER A 364 -26.12 3.82 -9.65
CA SER A 364 -26.85 4.74 -10.54
C SER A 364 -26.74 4.14 -11.94
N GLY A 365 -27.86 3.62 -12.45
CA GLY A 365 -27.85 2.72 -13.60
C GLY A 365 -27.15 3.26 -14.85
N SER A 366 -26.55 2.35 -15.60
CA SER A 366 -26.41 2.49 -17.04
C SER A 366 -26.45 1.11 -17.71
N SER A 367 -27.10 1.14 -18.87
CA SER A 367 -27.52 0.03 -19.69
C SER A 367 -26.38 -0.78 -20.28
N GLU A 368 -26.72 -2.05 -20.51
CA GLU A 368 -26.05 -3.08 -21.30
C GLU A 368 -25.79 -2.63 -22.77
N ALA A 369 -24.85 -1.72 -22.98
CA ALA A 369 -24.31 -1.39 -24.29
C ALA A 369 -22.82 -1.74 -24.33
N LYS A 370 -22.32 -2.15 -25.51
CA LYS A 370 -20.90 -2.44 -25.82
C LYS A 370 -20.03 -1.17 -25.77
N SER A 371 -20.06 -0.40 -24.68
CA SER A 371 -19.16 0.73 -24.49
C SER A 371 -17.76 0.20 -24.23
N GLN A 372 -16.77 0.82 -24.88
CA GLN A 372 -15.37 0.53 -24.63
C GLN A 372 -15.06 0.80 -23.15
N LYS A 373 -14.50 -0.18 -22.45
CA LYS A 373 -14.09 -0.07 -21.05
C LYS A 373 -12.65 0.41 -20.93
N ILE A 374 -12.43 1.46 -20.14
CA ILE A 374 -11.12 2.06 -19.87
C ILE A 374 -10.90 2.10 -18.36
N GLY A 375 -9.70 1.69 -17.94
CA GLY A 375 -9.31 1.72 -16.53
C GLY A 375 -8.36 2.89 -16.29
N LEU A 376 -8.59 3.69 -15.26
CA LEU A 376 -7.70 4.77 -14.85
C LEU A 376 -7.23 4.53 -13.42
N SER A 377 -5.96 4.14 -13.25
CA SER A 377 -5.32 4.06 -11.93
C SER A 377 -4.56 5.35 -11.63
N LEU A 378 -5.03 6.10 -10.64
CA LEU A 378 -4.37 7.31 -10.15
C LEU A 378 -3.51 7.02 -8.93
N SER A 379 -2.38 7.73 -8.80
CA SER A 379 -1.47 7.56 -7.67
C SER A 379 -2.13 7.88 -6.32
N THR A 380 -2.93 8.95 -6.26
CA THR A 380 -3.70 9.34 -5.08
C THR A 380 -4.91 10.19 -5.44
N LEU A 381 -5.98 10.14 -4.65
CA LEU A 381 -7.08 11.12 -4.68
C LEU A 381 -7.09 12.08 -3.49
N ASN A 382 -6.06 12.06 -2.64
CA ASN A 382 -5.93 12.95 -1.48
C ASN A 382 -5.35 14.33 -1.85
N ASN A 383 -4.96 14.53 -3.12
CA ASN A 383 -4.41 15.80 -3.61
C ASN A 383 -5.35 16.41 -4.69
N PRO A 384 -5.70 17.71 -4.58
CA PRO A 384 -6.62 18.38 -5.52
C PRO A 384 -6.23 18.32 -7.00
N PHE A 385 -4.94 18.22 -7.30
CA PHE A 385 -4.42 18.10 -8.67
C PHE A 385 -4.93 16.81 -9.35
N PHE A 386 -4.83 15.67 -8.68
CA PHE A 386 -5.30 14.39 -9.23
C PHE A 386 -6.82 14.28 -9.23
N VAL A 387 -7.51 14.95 -8.31
CA VAL A 387 -8.98 15.10 -8.36
C VAL A 387 -9.40 15.82 -9.64
N SER A 388 -8.64 16.82 -10.07
CA SER A 388 -8.90 17.56 -11.32
C SER A 388 -8.58 16.74 -12.57
N ILE A 389 -7.52 15.92 -12.55
CA ILE A 389 -7.25 14.93 -13.61
C ILE A 389 -8.43 13.96 -13.75
N ARG A 390 -8.90 13.40 -12.63
CA ARG A 390 -10.07 12.51 -12.61
C ARG A 390 -11.30 13.19 -13.22
N ALA A 391 -11.59 14.43 -12.81
CA ALA A 391 -12.76 15.16 -13.31
C ALA A 391 -12.69 15.37 -14.84
N GLY A 392 -11.52 15.77 -15.37
CA GLY A 392 -11.33 15.93 -16.80
C GLY A 392 -11.42 14.62 -17.59
N ALA A 393 -10.91 13.52 -17.02
CA ALA A 393 -11.06 12.19 -17.60
C ALA A 393 -12.52 11.73 -17.61
N GLN A 394 -13.26 11.91 -16.51
CA GLN A 394 -14.68 11.54 -16.40
C GLN A 394 -15.56 12.35 -17.35
N GLU A 395 -15.35 13.67 -17.43
CA GLU A 395 -16.07 14.54 -18.37
C GLU A 395 -15.88 14.08 -19.82
N GLU A 396 -14.64 13.74 -20.18
CA GLU A 396 -14.33 13.29 -21.54
C GLU A 396 -14.86 11.88 -21.83
N ALA A 397 -14.78 10.97 -20.86
CA ALA A 397 -15.34 9.62 -20.99
C ALA A 397 -16.86 9.67 -21.25
N GLN A 398 -17.58 10.52 -20.53
CA GLN A 398 -19.01 10.76 -20.74
C GLN A 398 -19.30 11.32 -22.14
N LYS A 399 -18.50 12.28 -22.62
CA LYS A 399 -18.64 12.84 -23.97
C LYS A 399 -18.42 11.80 -25.07
N LEU A 400 -17.47 10.90 -24.87
CA LEU A 400 -17.12 9.86 -25.85
C LEU A 400 -17.98 8.59 -25.71
N GLY A 401 -18.85 8.50 -24.70
CA GLY A 401 -19.71 7.34 -24.45
C GLY A 401 -18.92 6.08 -24.06
N VAL A 402 -17.77 6.24 -23.38
CA VAL A 402 -16.93 5.15 -22.90
C VAL A 402 -17.10 4.94 -21.40
N ASP A 403 -16.97 3.70 -20.96
CA ASP A 403 -17.06 3.34 -19.54
C ASP A 403 -15.68 3.51 -18.90
N LEU A 404 -15.56 4.41 -17.93
CA LEU A 404 -14.29 4.75 -17.27
C LEU A 404 -14.33 4.33 -15.79
N THR A 405 -13.60 3.27 -15.48
CA THR A 405 -13.36 2.83 -14.10
C THR A 405 -12.16 3.57 -13.54
N VAL A 406 -12.34 4.34 -12.47
CA VAL A 406 -11.24 5.08 -11.80
C VAL A 406 -10.90 4.43 -10.46
N THR A 407 -9.62 4.10 -10.24
CA THR A 407 -9.11 3.57 -8.98
C THR A 407 -8.07 4.50 -8.35
N ASP A 408 -7.98 4.46 -7.03
CA ASP A 408 -7.04 5.23 -6.22
C ASP A 408 -6.00 4.29 -5.60
N ALA A 409 -4.73 4.46 -5.94
CA ALA A 409 -3.64 3.66 -5.40
C ALA A 409 -3.20 4.08 -3.99
N GLN A 410 -3.68 5.22 -3.47
CA GLN A 410 -3.37 5.71 -2.12
C GLN A 410 -1.86 5.89 -1.84
N ASN A 411 -1.09 6.24 -2.88
CA ASN A 411 0.37 6.27 -2.87
C ASN A 411 1.03 4.93 -2.51
N ASP A 412 0.33 3.81 -2.68
CA ASP A 412 0.87 2.47 -2.51
C ASP A 412 1.09 1.81 -3.89
N ALA A 413 2.35 1.58 -4.25
CA ALA A 413 2.70 0.98 -5.53
C ALA A 413 2.23 -0.48 -5.67
N SER A 414 2.10 -1.22 -4.56
CA SER A 414 1.57 -2.59 -4.58
C SER A 414 0.08 -2.62 -4.87
N GLN A 415 -0.65 -1.66 -4.31
CA GLN A 415 -2.06 -1.43 -4.61
C GLN A 415 -2.24 -1.00 -6.07
N GLN A 416 -1.41 -0.10 -6.59
CA GLN A 416 -1.43 0.25 -8.01
C GLN A 416 -1.16 -0.96 -8.92
N ALA A 417 -0.16 -1.78 -8.59
CA ALA A 417 0.13 -3.00 -9.32
C ALA A 417 -1.07 -3.97 -9.31
N ASN A 418 -1.78 -4.10 -8.18
CA ASN A 418 -3.02 -4.87 -8.09
C ASN A 418 -4.11 -4.33 -9.02
N GLN A 419 -4.28 -3.00 -9.08
CA GLN A 419 -5.29 -2.36 -9.91
C GLN A 419 -5.05 -2.60 -11.40
N LEU A 420 -3.80 -2.46 -11.87
CA LEU A 420 -3.43 -2.76 -13.26
C LEU A 420 -3.66 -4.24 -13.60
N GLN A 421 -3.35 -5.15 -12.67
CA GLN A 421 -3.60 -6.59 -12.83
C GLN A 421 -5.10 -6.91 -12.89
N ASN A 422 -5.92 -6.29 -12.05
CA ASN A 422 -7.37 -6.43 -12.07
C ASN A 422 -7.95 -5.93 -13.40
N PHE A 423 -7.57 -4.73 -13.86
CA PHE A 423 -7.97 -4.19 -15.16
C PHE A 423 -7.58 -5.10 -16.33
N THR A 424 -6.41 -5.74 -16.24
CA THR A 424 -5.97 -6.71 -17.25
C THR A 424 -6.86 -7.96 -17.23
N SER A 425 -7.21 -8.45 -16.04
CA SER A 425 -8.02 -9.67 -15.86
C SER A 425 -9.49 -9.48 -16.25
N GLU A 426 -10.04 -8.28 -16.02
CA GLU A 426 -11.37 -7.86 -16.47
C GLU A 426 -11.44 -7.64 -17.99
N GLY A 427 -10.31 -7.72 -18.71
CA GLY A 427 -10.26 -7.58 -20.17
C GLY A 427 -10.59 -6.18 -20.67
N LEU A 428 -10.15 -5.13 -19.96
CA LEU A 428 -10.40 -3.75 -20.37
C LEU A 428 -9.73 -3.43 -21.71
N GLY A 429 -10.36 -2.56 -22.51
CA GLY A 429 -9.88 -2.24 -23.86
C GLY A 429 -8.62 -1.38 -23.87
N THR A 430 -8.38 -0.57 -22.83
CA THR A 430 -7.16 0.22 -22.62
C THR A 430 -7.03 0.61 -21.15
N ILE A 431 -5.79 0.77 -20.68
CA ILE A 431 -5.50 1.21 -19.31
C ILE A 431 -4.74 2.54 -19.36
N ILE A 432 -5.15 3.46 -18.49
CA ILE A 432 -4.46 4.70 -18.17
C ILE A 432 -3.86 4.58 -16.77
N VAL A 433 -2.59 4.95 -16.62
CA VAL A 433 -1.91 4.94 -15.34
C VAL A 433 -1.24 6.28 -15.05
N ASN A 434 -1.46 6.80 -13.85
CA ASN A 434 -0.60 7.80 -13.23
C ASN A 434 0.26 7.09 -12.16
N PRO A 435 1.53 6.78 -12.48
CA PRO A 435 2.38 6.00 -11.58
C PRO A 435 2.53 6.61 -10.17
N VAL A 436 2.35 5.78 -9.14
CA VAL A 436 2.80 6.11 -7.77
C VAL A 436 4.31 6.34 -7.78
N ASP A 437 5.03 5.46 -8.46
CA ASP A 437 6.47 5.52 -8.68
C ASP A 437 6.78 5.03 -10.11
N SER A 438 7.71 5.71 -10.78
CA SER A 438 7.99 5.46 -12.21
C SER A 438 8.66 4.11 -12.48
N ASP A 439 9.38 3.55 -11.50
CA ASP A 439 10.07 2.27 -11.63
C ASP A 439 9.24 1.12 -11.06
N ALA A 440 8.56 1.33 -9.94
CA ALA A 440 7.79 0.29 -9.26
C ALA A 440 6.56 -0.20 -10.04
N VAL A 441 6.01 0.64 -10.90
CA VAL A 441 4.88 0.28 -11.76
C VAL A 441 5.32 -0.59 -12.95
N THR A 442 6.62 -0.64 -13.26
CA THR A 442 7.17 -1.31 -14.45
C THR A 442 6.74 -2.77 -14.58
N PRO A 443 6.84 -3.63 -13.54
CA PRO A 443 6.45 -5.03 -13.68
C PRO A 443 4.96 -5.20 -14.00
N ALA A 444 4.10 -4.37 -13.40
CA ALA A 444 2.67 -4.37 -13.68
C ALA A 444 2.38 -3.85 -15.10
N ALA A 445 3.04 -2.78 -15.53
CA ALA A 445 2.92 -2.23 -16.89
C ALA A 445 3.39 -3.23 -17.96
N MET A 446 4.46 -3.98 -17.71
CA MET A 446 4.89 -5.07 -18.59
C MET A 446 3.87 -6.21 -18.63
N GLY A 447 3.20 -6.50 -17.51
CA GLY A 447 2.07 -7.44 -17.45
C GLY A 447 0.92 -7.01 -18.37
N VAL A 448 0.55 -5.73 -18.33
CA VAL A 448 -0.44 -5.13 -19.26
C VAL A 448 0.02 -5.29 -20.71
N ASN A 449 1.27 -4.92 -21.03
CA ASN A 449 1.80 -5.03 -22.39
C ASN A 449 1.78 -6.47 -22.94
N LYS A 450 2.06 -7.47 -22.09
CA LYS A 450 2.00 -8.90 -22.47
C LYS A 450 0.58 -9.37 -22.81
N SER A 451 -0.45 -8.75 -22.24
CA SER A 451 -1.86 -9.06 -22.55
C SER A 451 -2.35 -8.45 -23.88
N GLY A 452 -1.55 -7.56 -24.49
CA GLY A 452 -1.93 -6.83 -25.70
C GLY A 452 -2.82 -5.61 -25.46
N ILE A 453 -3.17 -5.31 -24.21
CA ILE A 453 -3.93 -4.11 -23.85
C ILE A 453 -3.01 -2.87 -23.95
N PRO A 454 -3.40 -1.81 -24.69
CA PRO A 454 -2.64 -0.57 -24.73
C PRO A 454 -2.56 0.10 -23.35
N LEU A 455 -1.40 0.67 -23.03
CA LEU A 455 -1.16 1.41 -21.79
C LEU A 455 -0.84 2.89 -22.09
N VAL A 456 -1.59 3.81 -21.50
CA VAL A 456 -1.34 5.27 -21.57
C VAL A 456 -0.84 5.74 -20.21
N ALA A 457 0.30 6.43 -20.17
CA ALA A 457 0.78 7.09 -18.97
C ALA A 457 0.25 8.53 -18.91
N VAL A 458 -0.16 8.99 -17.73
CA VAL A 458 -0.61 10.37 -17.50
C VAL A 458 0.12 11.00 -16.32
N ASP A 459 0.53 12.26 -16.46
CA ASP A 459 1.27 13.11 -15.53
C ASP A 459 2.69 12.61 -15.18
N ARG A 460 2.87 11.32 -14.88
CA ARG A 460 4.16 10.68 -14.59
C ARG A 460 4.46 9.59 -15.61
N ALA A 461 5.73 9.47 -15.97
CA ALA A 461 6.21 8.44 -16.88
C ALA A 461 6.30 7.07 -16.20
N VAL A 462 6.14 6.03 -17.00
CA VAL A 462 6.50 4.65 -16.66
C VAL A 462 7.88 4.38 -17.25
N ASN A 463 8.85 4.02 -16.43
CA ASN A 463 10.19 3.66 -16.89
C ASN A 463 10.18 2.22 -17.43
N ASN A 464 11.06 1.93 -18.40
CA ASN A 464 11.37 0.56 -18.87
C ASN A 464 10.16 -0.32 -19.28
N ALA A 465 9.00 0.27 -19.59
CA ALA A 465 7.85 -0.43 -20.18
C ALA A 465 7.28 0.37 -21.35
N ALA A 466 6.67 -0.33 -22.32
CA ALA A 466 6.01 0.31 -23.44
C ALA A 466 4.74 1.05 -22.98
N THR A 467 4.55 2.25 -23.51
CA THR A 467 3.30 3.02 -23.41
C THR A 467 2.90 3.48 -24.80
N ALA A 468 1.60 3.46 -25.10
CA ALA A 468 1.03 3.99 -26.34
C ALA A 468 1.22 5.52 -26.41
N ALA A 469 1.09 6.19 -25.27
CA ALA A 469 1.35 7.62 -25.12
C ALA A 469 1.72 7.96 -23.66
N LEU A 470 2.56 8.98 -23.51
CA LEU A 470 2.73 9.74 -22.27
C LEU A 470 2.05 11.11 -22.42
N VAL A 471 1.08 11.40 -21.56
CA VAL A 471 0.41 12.70 -21.48
C VAL A 471 0.84 13.38 -20.19
N ALA A 472 1.78 14.32 -20.27
CA ALA A 472 2.34 14.97 -19.09
C ALA A 472 2.49 16.47 -19.32
N SER A 473 2.58 17.24 -18.23
CA SER A 473 2.98 18.64 -18.31
C SER A 473 4.43 18.75 -18.78
N ASP A 474 4.78 19.83 -19.46
CA ASP A 474 6.19 20.13 -19.78
C ASP A 474 6.94 20.58 -18.51
N ASN A 475 7.29 19.60 -17.68
CA ASN A 475 7.91 19.80 -16.37
C ASN A 475 9.31 20.43 -16.45
N VAL A 476 10.09 20.10 -17.49
CA VAL A 476 11.44 20.67 -17.67
C VAL A 476 11.34 22.15 -18.01
N THR A 477 10.48 22.52 -18.97
CA THR A 477 10.23 23.93 -19.28
C THR A 477 9.62 24.65 -18.08
N GLY A 478 8.68 24.02 -17.38
CA GLY A 478 8.11 24.57 -16.15
C GLY A 478 9.14 24.84 -15.06
N GLY A 479 10.08 23.93 -14.84
CA GLY A 479 11.19 24.12 -13.91
C GLY A 479 12.07 25.32 -14.30
N LYS A 480 12.40 25.47 -15.59
CA LYS A 480 13.15 26.64 -16.09
C LYS A 480 12.39 27.94 -15.87
N LEU A 481 11.09 27.94 -16.13
CA LEU A 481 10.22 29.10 -15.91
C LEU A 481 10.14 29.47 -14.42
N ALA A 482 10.04 28.49 -13.52
CA ALA A 482 10.10 28.72 -12.07
C ALA A 482 11.45 29.33 -11.63
N ALA A 483 12.57 28.81 -12.15
CA ALA A 483 13.90 29.34 -11.84
C ALA A 483 14.05 30.79 -12.29
N LYS A 484 13.64 31.08 -13.53
CA LYS A 484 13.64 32.43 -14.09
C LYS A 484 12.80 33.39 -13.24
N ALA A 485 11.54 33.02 -12.97
CA ALA A 485 10.64 33.87 -12.20
C ALA A 485 11.16 34.16 -10.80
N LEU A 486 11.71 33.16 -10.10
CA LEU A 486 12.28 33.35 -8.77
C LEU A 486 13.52 34.25 -8.82
N ALA A 487 14.45 33.96 -9.74
CA ALA A 487 15.69 34.70 -9.84
C ALA A 487 15.46 36.17 -10.22
N GLU A 488 14.55 36.47 -11.14
CA GLU A 488 14.18 37.84 -11.51
C GLU A 488 13.54 38.59 -10.33
N LYS A 489 12.66 37.92 -9.57
CA LYS A 489 12.04 38.51 -8.38
C LYS A 489 13.07 38.84 -7.29
N LEU A 490 14.14 38.07 -7.19
CA LEU A 490 15.26 38.29 -6.27
C LEU A 490 16.34 39.24 -6.83
N GLY A 491 16.17 39.78 -8.04
CA GLY A 491 17.16 40.65 -8.66
C GLY A 491 18.47 39.92 -9.05
N GLY A 492 18.38 38.62 -9.34
CA GLY A 492 19.49 37.79 -9.83
C GLY A 492 20.48 37.30 -8.76
N LYS A 493 20.23 37.56 -7.47
CA LYS A 493 21.08 37.12 -6.36
C LYS A 493 20.28 36.75 -5.12
N GLY A 494 20.75 35.78 -4.35
CA GLY A 494 20.09 35.36 -3.11
C GLY A 494 20.31 33.90 -2.76
N THR A 495 19.84 33.51 -1.60
CA THR A 495 19.96 32.16 -1.04
C THR A 495 18.59 31.49 -1.04
N ILE A 496 18.48 30.28 -1.60
CA ILE A 496 17.20 29.58 -1.71
C ILE A 496 17.26 28.14 -1.20
N VAL A 497 16.10 27.60 -0.87
CA VAL A 497 15.90 26.18 -0.60
C VAL A 497 14.90 25.57 -1.58
N ILE A 498 14.96 24.26 -1.76
CA ILE A 498 14.05 23.52 -2.63
C ILE A 498 13.29 22.46 -1.84
N LEU A 499 11.95 22.49 -1.93
CA LEU A 499 11.09 21.41 -1.46
C LEU A 499 10.77 20.50 -2.65
N GLN A 500 11.29 19.28 -2.60
CA GLN A 500 11.15 18.31 -3.67
C GLN A 500 9.88 17.48 -3.47
N GLY A 501 9.30 17.03 -4.57
CA GLY A 501 8.20 16.09 -4.54
C GLY A 501 8.58 14.70 -4.04
N GLN A 502 7.64 13.77 -4.18
CA GLN A 502 7.89 12.37 -3.88
C GLN A 502 9.00 11.82 -4.78
N ALA A 503 10.03 11.30 -4.15
CA ALA A 503 11.14 10.69 -4.84
C ALA A 503 10.70 9.50 -5.70
N GLY A 504 11.41 9.29 -6.81
CA GLY A 504 11.10 8.23 -7.79
C GLY A 504 10.04 8.60 -8.85
N THR A 505 9.33 9.72 -8.67
CA THR A 505 8.42 10.26 -9.69
C THR A 505 9.16 11.01 -10.79
N SER A 506 8.76 10.82 -12.06
CA SER A 506 9.36 11.56 -13.19
C SER A 506 9.14 13.07 -13.08
N ALA A 507 7.96 13.51 -12.62
CA ALA A 507 7.62 14.91 -12.47
C ALA A 507 8.59 15.66 -11.53
N SER A 508 8.93 15.09 -10.36
CA SER A 508 9.92 15.70 -9.45
C SER A 508 11.30 15.80 -10.11
N ARG A 509 11.76 14.71 -10.75
CA ARG A 509 13.06 14.70 -11.46
C ARG A 509 13.12 15.78 -12.55
N GLU A 510 12.08 15.88 -13.37
CA GLU A 510 12.01 16.81 -14.50
C GLU A 510 11.91 18.27 -14.06
N ARG A 511 11.06 18.58 -13.05
CA ARG A 511 10.94 19.94 -12.48
C ARG A 511 12.25 20.37 -11.85
N GLY A 512 12.86 19.51 -11.04
CA GLY A 512 14.14 19.78 -10.39
C GLY A 512 15.29 19.98 -11.39
N ALA A 513 15.35 19.15 -12.45
CA ALA A 513 16.34 19.28 -13.51
C ALA A 513 16.14 20.58 -14.33
N GLY A 514 14.89 20.89 -14.69
CA GLY A 514 14.55 22.13 -15.38
C GLY A 514 14.91 23.38 -14.56
N PHE A 515 14.61 23.35 -13.26
CA PHE A 515 14.95 24.44 -12.35
C PHE A 515 16.47 24.62 -12.22
N ALA A 516 17.21 23.52 -12.05
CA ALA A 516 18.67 23.56 -12.01
C ALA A 516 19.28 24.10 -13.32
N GLU A 517 18.72 23.72 -14.47
CA GLU A 517 19.14 24.25 -15.77
C GLU A 517 18.87 25.75 -15.89
N GLY A 518 17.67 26.20 -15.51
CA GLY A 518 17.31 27.63 -15.56
C GLY A 518 18.14 28.51 -14.63
N LEU A 519 18.62 27.98 -13.50
CA LEU A 519 19.51 28.72 -12.60
C LEU A 519 20.92 28.95 -13.16
N LYS A 520 21.34 28.24 -14.22
CA LYS A 520 22.65 28.48 -14.85
C LYS A 520 22.78 29.91 -15.39
N ASP A 521 21.66 30.53 -15.76
CA ASP A 521 21.60 31.93 -16.23
C ASP A 521 21.71 32.94 -15.08
N TYR A 522 21.63 32.49 -13.81
CA TYR A 522 21.60 33.33 -12.61
C TYR A 522 22.62 32.84 -11.55
N PRO A 523 23.94 33.00 -11.80
CA PRO A 523 24.99 32.48 -10.92
C PRO A 523 25.00 33.11 -9.51
N GLY A 524 24.28 34.22 -9.29
CA GLY A 524 24.11 34.85 -7.99
C GLY A 524 23.12 34.14 -7.06
N ILE A 525 22.31 33.20 -7.58
CA ILE A 525 21.36 32.41 -6.80
C ILE A 525 22.04 31.14 -6.27
N LYS A 526 22.01 30.94 -4.96
CA LYS A 526 22.64 29.79 -4.29
C LYS A 526 21.58 28.90 -3.67
N VAL A 527 21.57 27.62 -4.05
CA VAL A 527 20.72 26.62 -3.39
C VAL A 527 21.47 26.05 -2.18
N VAL A 528 21.00 26.32 -0.96
CA VAL A 528 21.66 25.85 0.27
C VAL A 528 21.12 24.54 0.81
N ALA A 529 19.88 24.18 0.44
CA ALA A 529 19.31 22.89 0.80
C ALA A 529 18.24 22.45 -0.21
N LYS A 530 18.10 21.13 -0.36
CA LYS A 530 17.00 20.47 -1.08
C LYS A 530 16.51 19.31 -0.23
N GLN A 531 15.21 19.22 0.05
CA GLN A 531 14.64 18.13 0.83
C GLN A 531 13.27 17.70 0.29
N PRO A 532 12.98 16.39 0.22
CA PRO A 532 11.66 15.90 -0.14
C PRO A 532 10.58 16.26 0.89
N ALA A 533 9.43 16.72 0.40
CA ALA A 533 8.20 16.92 1.15
C ALA A 533 7.01 16.15 0.53
N ASP A 534 7.28 15.22 -0.40
CA ASP A 534 6.36 14.19 -0.89
C ASP A 534 5.01 14.68 -1.43
N TRP A 535 4.97 15.89 -2.02
CA TRP A 535 3.74 16.51 -2.52
C TRP A 535 2.68 16.82 -1.42
N ASP A 536 3.08 16.78 -0.15
CA ASP A 536 2.19 16.87 1.00
C ASP A 536 2.34 18.21 1.74
N ARG A 537 1.20 18.83 2.06
CA ARG A 537 1.15 20.14 2.71
C ARG A 537 1.73 20.13 4.13
N THR A 538 1.46 19.07 4.90
CA THR A 538 1.95 18.94 6.27
C THR A 538 3.44 18.69 6.29
N LYS A 539 3.94 17.80 5.43
CA LYS A 539 5.38 17.59 5.27
C LYS A 539 6.09 18.85 4.75
N GLY A 540 5.46 19.60 3.84
CA GLY A 540 5.97 20.89 3.39
C GLY A 540 6.20 21.87 4.54
N LEU A 541 5.26 21.93 5.50
CA LEU A 541 5.39 22.71 6.73
C LEU A 541 6.55 22.22 7.60
N ASP A 542 6.62 20.91 7.87
CA ASP A 542 7.62 20.33 8.76
C ASP A 542 9.04 20.50 8.20
N VAL A 543 9.23 20.17 6.91
CA VAL A 543 10.50 20.30 6.20
C VAL A 543 10.93 21.77 6.14
N MET A 544 10.02 22.68 5.78
CA MET A 544 10.34 24.10 5.73
C MET A 544 10.70 24.66 7.11
N THR A 545 10.02 24.21 8.18
CA THR A 545 10.35 24.62 9.56
C THR A 545 11.79 24.23 9.91
N ASN A 546 12.20 23.01 9.59
CA ASN A 546 13.57 22.53 9.85
C ASN A 546 14.60 23.27 8.99
N LEU A 547 14.30 23.49 7.69
CA LEU A 547 15.19 24.20 6.78
C LEU A 547 15.37 25.67 7.18
N LEU A 548 14.32 26.33 7.66
CA LEU A 548 14.37 27.71 8.15
C LEU A 548 15.18 27.84 9.44
N GLN A 549 15.13 26.83 10.33
CA GLN A 549 16.00 26.79 11.51
C GLN A 549 17.48 26.66 11.14
N ALA A 550 17.79 25.81 10.15
CA ALA A 550 19.16 25.62 9.67
C ALA A 550 19.66 26.76 8.78
N ASN A 551 18.75 27.46 8.09
CA ASN A 551 19.05 28.51 7.12
C ASN A 551 18.10 29.71 7.34
N PRO A 552 18.31 30.52 8.40
CA PRO A 552 17.36 31.59 8.78
C PRO A 552 17.31 32.75 7.78
N ASP A 553 18.36 32.90 6.96
CA ASP A 553 18.60 34.03 6.04
C ASP A 553 18.34 33.66 4.57
N ILE A 554 17.43 32.72 4.31
CA ILE A 554 17.00 32.41 2.95
C ILE A 554 16.17 33.56 2.37
N ASP A 555 16.30 33.81 1.08
CA ASP A 555 15.56 34.81 0.32
C ASP A 555 14.41 34.19 -0.51
N GLY A 556 14.46 32.88 -0.76
CA GLY A 556 13.45 32.21 -1.57
C GLY A 556 13.29 30.72 -1.35
N VAL A 557 12.12 30.22 -1.78
CA VAL A 557 11.74 28.81 -1.73
C VAL A 557 11.20 28.42 -3.09
N PHE A 558 11.75 27.36 -3.68
CA PHE A 558 11.10 26.66 -4.78
C PHE A 558 10.47 25.38 -4.23
N ALA A 559 9.15 25.29 -4.26
CA ALA A 559 8.43 24.07 -4.00
C ALA A 559 7.98 23.47 -5.33
N GLU A 560 8.31 22.20 -5.57
CA GLU A 560 7.96 21.54 -6.82
C GLU A 560 6.46 21.34 -7.01
N ASN A 561 5.61 21.70 -6.04
CA ASN A 561 4.16 21.77 -6.16
C ASN A 561 3.51 22.72 -5.13
N ASP A 562 2.25 23.09 -5.35
CA ASP A 562 1.53 24.08 -4.55
C ASP A 562 1.23 23.59 -3.13
N GLU A 563 0.96 22.31 -2.93
CA GLU A 563 0.68 21.77 -1.58
C GLU A 563 1.89 21.96 -0.65
N MET A 564 3.09 21.63 -1.13
CA MET A 564 4.33 21.87 -0.39
C MET A 564 4.61 23.37 -0.24
N ALA A 565 4.30 24.19 -1.25
CA ALA A 565 4.44 25.65 -1.18
C ALA A 565 3.54 26.26 -0.10
N LEU A 566 2.29 25.81 0.01
CA LEU A 566 1.33 26.24 1.02
C LEU A 566 1.77 25.80 2.43
N GLY A 567 2.36 24.62 2.56
CA GLY A 567 3.04 24.19 3.79
C GLY A 567 4.20 25.12 4.17
N ALA A 568 5.04 25.45 3.19
CA ALA A 568 6.17 26.37 3.38
C ALA A 568 5.74 27.77 3.79
N ILE A 569 4.69 28.31 3.16
CA ILE A 569 4.09 29.60 3.51
C ILE A 569 3.67 29.62 4.98
N LYS A 570 3.05 28.53 5.46
CA LYS A 570 2.65 28.41 6.86
C LYS A 570 3.86 28.38 7.81
N ALA A 571 4.96 27.74 7.43
CA ALA A 571 6.20 27.72 8.21
C ALA A 571 6.88 29.10 8.27
N LEU A 572 6.86 29.82 7.15
CA LEU A 572 7.46 31.15 6.99
C LEU A 572 6.66 32.26 7.70
N GLY A 573 5.35 32.06 7.88
CA GLY A 573 4.47 33.04 8.49
C GLY A 573 4.50 34.37 7.73
N SER A 574 4.75 35.47 8.45
CA SER A 574 4.79 36.81 7.86
C SER A 574 5.94 37.05 6.87
N LYS A 575 6.95 36.17 6.83
CA LYS A 575 8.06 36.27 5.86
C LYS A 575 7.64 35.87 4.45
N ALA A 576 6.59 35.05 4.30
CA ALA A 576 6.15 34.53 3.01
C ALA A 576 5.62 35.66 2.11
N GLY A 577 6.15 35.76 0.90
CA GLY A 577 5.77 36.81 -0.07
C GLY A 577 6.40 38.17 0.18
N THR A 578 7.01 38.38 1.36
CA THR A 578 7.67 39.62 1.74
C THR A 578 9.20 39.47 1.66
N SER A 579 9.84 39.05 2.75
CA SER A 579 11.29 38.82 2.79
C SER A 579 11.71 37.49 2.18
N VAL A 580 10.78 36.51 2.06
CA VAL A 580 11.04 35.21 1.44
C VAL A 580 10.04 34.97 0.32
N GLN A 581 10.55 34.89 -0.91
CA GLN A 581 9.74 34.69 -2.11
C GLN A 581 9.50 33.20 -2.34
N VAL A 582 8.24 32.77 -2.38
CA VAL A 582 7.87 31.37 -2.57
C VAL A 582 7.34 31.17 -3.99
N ILE A 583 7.87 30.19 -4.72
CA ILE A 583 7.30 29.72 -5.98
C ILE A 583 6.82 28.27 -5.82
N GLY A 584 5.59 28.05 -6.28
CA GLY A 584 4.96 26.74 -6.38
C GLY A 584 4.84 26.25 -7.82
N PHE A 585 4.13 25.15 -7.98
CA PHE A 585 3.83 24.49 -9.26
C PHE A 585 2.45 23.85 -9.11
N ASP A 586 1.70 23.67 -10.20
CA ASP A 586 0.36 23.05 -10.30
C ASP A 586 -0.73 24.05 -10.68
N GLY A 587 -0.77 25.23 -10.05
CA GLY A 587 -1.87 26.19 -10.25
C GLY A 587 -3.18 25.71 -9.64
N THR A 588 -3.11 25.06 -8.48
CA THR A 588 -4.27 24.61 -7.71
C THR A 588 -5.13 25.79 -7.25
N ALA A 589 -6.41 25.57 -6.99
CA ALA A 589 -7.31 26.64 -6.52
C ALA A 589 -6.78 27.35 -5.25
N ASP A 590 -6.20 26.61 -4.31
CA ASP A 590 -5.61 27.19 -3.10
C ASP A 590 -4.26 27.87 -3.38
N GLY A 591 -3.44 27.31 -4.27
CA GLY A 591 -2.22 27.96 -4.75
C GLY A 591 -2.51 29.31 -5.41
N LEU A 592 -3.50 29.37 -6.33
CA LEU A 592 -3.94 30.59 -6.98
C LEU A 592 -4.51 31.62 -5.99
N LYS A 593 -5.25 31.18 -4.96
CA LYS A 593 -5.66 32.08 -3.86
C LYS A 593 -4.44 32.64 -3.11
N ALA A 594 -3.42 31.82 -2.86
CA ALA A 594 -2.19 32.27 -2.20
C ALA A 594 -1.36 33.22 -3.08
N VAL A 595 -1.41 33.05 -4.41
CA VAL A 595 -0.85 34.01 -5.37
C VAL A 595 -1.59 35.34 -5.29
N LYS A 596 -2.92 35.31 -5.33
CA LYS A 596 -3.76 36.51 -5.19
C LYS A 596 -3.58 37.20 -3.83
N ALA A 597 -3.28 36.45 -2.78
CA ALA A 597 -2.99 36.99 -1.45
C ALA A 597 -1.56 37.52 -1.30
N GLY A 598 -0.70 37.35 -2.31
CA GLY A 598 0.72 37.76 -2.28
C GLY A 598 1.63 36.89 -1.42
N THR A 599 1.10 35.89 -0.69
CA THR A 599 1.90 34.97 0.13
C THR A 599 2.68 33.94 -0.69
N LEU A 600 2.18 33.61 -1.90
CA LEU A 600 2.88 32.84 -2.92
C LEU A 600 3.23 33.79 -4.06
N PHE A 601 4.49 33.95 -4.42
CA PHE A 601 4.86 34.90 -5.47
C PHE A 601 4.36 34.46 -6.85
N ALA A 602 4.58 33.19 -7.19
CA ALA A 602 4.05 32.61 -8.42
C ALA A 602 3.78 31.11 -8.27
N SER A 603 2.91 30.58 -9.12
CA SER A 603 2.77 29.14 -9.34
C SER A 603 2.94 28.85 -10.83
N VAL A 604 3.74 27.83 -11.17
CA VAL A 604 3.77 27.31 -12.53
C VAL A 604 2.54 26.43 -12.75
N ALA A 605 1.48 27.04 -13.26
CA ALA A 605 0.18 26.41 -13.43
C ALA A 605 0.21 25.34 -14.53
N GLN A 606 -0.27 24.17 -14.14
CA GLN A 606 -0.54 23.04 -15.00
C GLN A 606 -2.00 23.07 -15.49
N GLN A 607 -2.37 22.11 -16.32
CA GLN A 607 -3.73 21.96 -16.83
C GLN A 607 -4.26 20.53 -16.53
N PRO A 608 -4.51 20.17 -15.25
CA PRO A 608 -4.84 18.80 -14.86
C PRO A 608 -6.10 18.26 -15.53
N THR A 609 -7.16 19.07 -15.66
CA THR A 609 -8.38 18.68 -16.39
C THR A 609 -8.07 18.33 -17.85
N GLN A 610 -7.16 19.06 -18.49
CA GLN A 610 -6.73 18.78 -19.85
C GLN A 610 -5.87 17.52 -19.94
N LEU A 611 -5.00 17.25 -18.97
CA LEU A 611 -4.23 16.00 -18.90
C LEU A 611 -5.17 14.79 -18.87
N GLY A 612 -6.17 14.81 -17.99
CA GLY A 612 -7.18 13.75 -17.89
C GLY A 612 -7.97 13.57 -19.19
N ARG A 613 -8.41 14.68 -19.80
CA ARG A 613 -9.12 14.69 -21.09
C ARG A 613 -8.28 14.05 -22.20
N ILE A 614 -7.06 14.53 -22.42
CA ILE A 614 -6.17 14.05 -23.47
C ILE A 614 -5.81 12.58 -23.24
N ALA A 615 -5.60 12.16 -21.99
CA ALA A 615 -5.33 10.76 -21.65
C ALA A 615 -6.47 9.84 -22.08
N VAL A 616 -7.74 10.22 -21.84
CA VAL A 616 -8.90 9.46 -22.29
C VAL A 616 -9.01 9.45 -23.82
N GLN A 617 -8.82 10.59 -24.49
CA GLN A 617 -8.82 10.65 -25.96
C GLN A 617 -7.76 9.74 -26.58
N ASN A 618 -6.55 9.74 -26.02
CA ASN A 618 -5.45 8.89 -26.46
C ASN A 618 -5.71 7.42 -26.15
N ALA A 619 -6.35 7.12 -25.02
CA ALA A 619 -6.74 5.75 -24.67
C ALA A 619 -7.79 5.19 -25.65
N VAL A 620 -8.80 6.00 -26.01
CA VAL A 620 -9.81 5.61 -27.00
C VAL A 620 -9.17 5.31 -28.35
N LYS A 621 -8.31 6.21 -28.85
CA LYS A 621 -7.56 6.02 -30.10
C LYS A 621 -6.68 4.77 -30.05
N ALA A 622 -5.95 4.56 -28.96
CA ALA A 622 -5.06 3.41 -28.81
C ALA A 622 -5.84 2.09 -28.87
N ALA A 623 -7.02 1.99 -28.25
CA ALA A 623 -7.86 0.79 -28.32
C ALA A 623 -8.40 0.51 -29.73
N GLN A 624 -8.62 1.56 -30.53
CA GLN A 624 -9.07 1.45 -31.92
C GLN A 624 -7.94 1.08 -32.88
N GLY A 625 -6.70 1.00 -32.39
CA GLY A 625 -5.51 0.73 -33.20
C GLY A 625 -4.97 1.97 -33.93
N ASP A 626 -5.47 3.17 -33.61
CA ASP A 626 -5.02 4.41 -34.22
C ASP A 626 -3.62 4.79 -33.74
N LYS A 627 -2.87 5.49 -34.60
CA LYS A 627 -1.57 6.05 -34.21
C LYS A 627 -1.78 7.20 -33.22
N VAL A 628 -1.20 7.06 -32.03
CA VAL A 628 -1.15 8.09 -31.00
C VAL A 628 0.28 8.65 -30.92
N ALA A 629 0.41 9.96 -30.65
CA ALA A 629 1.70 10.56 -30.38
C ALA A 629 2.29 9.93 -29.09
N LYS A 630 3.53 9.43 -29.18
CA LYS A 630 4.21 8.77 -28.05
C LYS A 630 4.35 9.67 -26.83
N SER A 631 4.48 10.98 -27.04
CA SER A 631 4.61 11.98 -25.99
C SER A 631 3.78 13.20 -26.33
N VAL A 632 2.91 13.61 -25.42
CA VAL A 632 2.06 14.80 -25.51
C VAL A 632 2.39 15.68 -24.31
N MET A 633 3.21 16.70 -24.54
CA MET A 633 3.62 17.65 -23.51
C MET A 633 2.63 18.82 -23.47
N VAL A 634 1.88 18.91 -22.37
CA VAL A 634 0.90 19.97 -22.15
C VAL A 634 1.64 21.21 -21.63
N PRO A 635 1.50 22.38 -22.28
CA PRO A 635 2.17 23.60 -21.84
C PRO A 635 1.75 24.04 -20.44
N VAL A 636 2.72 24.56 -19.70
CA VAL A 636 2.53 25.19 -18.39
C VAL A 636 2.70 26.71 -18.50
N LYS A 637 2.11 27.45 -17.56
CA LYS A 637 2.19 28.93 -17.54
C LYS A 637 2.55 29.43 -16.15
N VAL A 638 3.41 30.44 -16.07
CA VAL A 638 3.67 31.11 -14.79
C VAL A 638 2.51 32.01 -14.45
N VAL A 639 1.91 31.78 -13.29
CA VAL A 639 0.81 32.58 -12.75
C VAL A 639 1.32 33.41 -11.59
N THR A 640 1.17 34.73 -11.72
CA THR A 640 1.54 35.75 -10.73
C THR A 640 0.30 36.55 -10.35
N GLU A 641 0.42 37.44 -9.37
CA GLU A 641 -0.68 38.35 -8.98
C GLU A 641 -1.26 39.13 -10.17
N GLU A 642 -0.42 39.46 -11.16
CA GLU A 642 -0.82 40.25 -12.34
C GLU A 642 -1.78 39.51 -13.28
N ASN A 643 -1.68 38.18 -13.37
CA ASN A 643 -2.44 37.39 -14.34
C ASN A 643 -3.35 36.31 -13.71
N VAL A 644 -3.33 36.14 -12.39
CA VAL A 644 -4.11 35.11 -11.66
C VAL A 644 -5.61 35.17 -11.91
N ALA A 645 -6.16 36.35 -12.20
CA ALA A 645 -7.58 36.53 -12.53
C ALA A 645 -8.00 35.74 -13.78
N GLY A 646 -7.08 35.45 -14.72
CA GLY A 646 -7.34 34.65 -15.91
C GLY A 646 -7.31 33.13 -15.70
N PHE A 647 -6.97 32.67 -14.49
CA PHE A 647 -6.84 31.25 -14.14
C PHE A 647 -7.81 30.81 -13.04
N ALA A 648 -8.44 31.75 -12.35
CA ALA A 648 -9.50 31.48 -11.38
C ALA A 648 -10.85 31.36 -12.11
N GLY A 649 -11.09 30.22 -12.76
CA GLY A 649 -12.32 29.92 -13.50
C GLY A 649 -12.71 28.46 -13.39
#